data_AF-A0A8J1LGP4-F1
#
_entry.id   AF-A0A8J1LGP4-F1
#
_cell.length_a   1.000
_cell.length_b   1.000
_cell.length_c   1.000
_cell.angle_alpha   90.00
_cell.angle_beta   90.00
_cell.angle_gamma   90.00
#
_symmetry.space_group_name_H-M   'P 1'
#
loop_
_entity.id
_entity.type
_entity.pdbx_description
1 polymer ?
#
loop_
_entity_poly.entity_id
_entity_poly.type
_entity_poly.pdbx_seq_one_letter_code
_entity_poly.pdbx_strand_id
1 'polypeptide(L)'
;MEGFPSVFYSEPAVLGLLANAVSAFLVCMQNFFFFNTSIVPTGVDNILAGVHLILIGGIAQLVAGFLSFRKYDHLSGTSFIAFSALWSSYGATRIVVGRDAIMPLTSNASSVATLPVNESAVAGLVAYICIAFILSFCSATVNYIMPFVFGAITLTLIFEAVGLFGHWALVVSGVIELIIVLCGLYGAAALLLKGITQRYVLPGFGNALFNVLLLGSANRSSSSTAGEEKKKNTKYAEPMALGYLCDTISPFIMAFYSFGYIQSFYVGAIWVSINVLSQLCSSYYSYLRDDVYHATKFAFHGTFWLVKAWEEFILTVALTSGTGAKSREALVGDWFFLAAACLFCFMSLNKELLELTHNISFALMMVSTIQQIPSRGEYIFFGVTCSIFTAVSLYTTFATLVNSIAEKVLIPIGNIVMSSAKFQDILALGRRCLGKDLSKIENPSSRASDPLFYLCNGLASLAAIQNTLMDPTQAYLSIPWVLIPGAIMQLYVCRIDVQGGRRFGSVLPFCYTAVWATWVWLRFAGPSLGITANSDGGFTAGAIAFLIINIFLIALAAQANFVQFLVTLVMEVVIVCFLLFTLERLPLPLEIAVLSVFSILCLYGFLASFANSLFNKELILMGPAIFKKQEPKKMEEGVSSCILPKSHRTSSLRTIANMLDNGGVCGIPTDTVYALAASCKHPEAINRIYSIKERPSEKPICICISNLDQLRVINPPFSPLLWNFMDLVYPGGISCIVQKGEWLKKLGVGPAYETVGTNDSIMIRVPDHTVTAHLTDMTGPLAITSANPSGESDSTHHDMVITRLSDKLDAVLCDGYSNELVGSTVVNCTKIDEGIVKILREGCVPTTKIMQLFERAKNTQGVL
;
A
#
# COMPACT_ATOMS: atom_id res chain seq x y z
N MET A 1 1.43 34.40 1.97
CA MET A 1 1.62 33.76 3.29
C MET A 1 0.92 32.41 3.21
N GLU A 2 1.66 31.30 3.29
CA GLU A 2 1.20 29.93 3.58
C GLU A 2 2.43 29.00 3.45
N GLY A 3 3.41 29.18 4.33
CA GLY A 3 4.65 28.39 4.34
C GLY A 3 4.86 27.61 5.63
N PHE A 4 4.27 28.07 6.74
CA PHE A 4 4.50 27.52 8.07
C PHE A 4 3.93 26.11 8.28
N PRO A 5 2.69 25.77 7.84
CA PRO A 5 2.17 24.42 8.02
C PRO A 5 2.99 23.40 7.22
N SER A 6 3.43 23.76 6.01
CA SER A 6 4.16 22.86 5.11
C SER A 6 5.52 22.41 5.64
N VAL A 7 6.12 23.12 6.60
CA VAL A 7 7.38 22.70 7.26
C VAL A 7 7.12 21.54 8.21
N PHE A 8 6.05 21.57 9.00
CA PHE A 8 5.62 20.44 9.83
C PHE A 8 5.20 19.23 8.98
N TYR A 9 4.60 19.47 7.81
CA TYR A 9 4.30 18.40 6.85
C TYR A 9 5.52 17.94 6.04
N SER A 10 6.66 18.67 6.08
CA SER A 10 7.83 18.34 5.27
C SER A 10 8.68 17.23 5.85
N GLU A 11 8.56 16.88 7.14
CA GLU A 11 9.33 15.78 7.73
C GLU A 11 8.45 14.79 8.53
N PRO A 12 8.02 13.68 7.89
CA PRO A 12 7.20 12.64 8.53
C PRO A 12 7.80 12.09 9.84
N ALA A 13 9.13 12.06 9.92
CA ALA A 13 9.86 11.63 11.10
C ALA A 13 9.64 12.57 12.31
N VAL A 14 9.45 13.88 12.09
CA VAL A 14 9.13 14.83 13.17
C VAL A 14 7.78 14.47 13.79
N LEU A 15 6.77 14.23 12.95
CA LEU A 15 5.44 13.83 13.42
C LEU A 15 5.49 12.51 14.19
N GLY A 16 6.22 11.51 13.66
CA GLY A 16 6.37 10.21 14.33
C GLY A 16 7.12 10.28 15.67
N LEU A 17 8.17 11.12 15.76
CA LEU A 17 8.92 11.33 17.00
C LEU A 17 8.13 12.12 18.04
N LEU A 18 7.41 13.17 17.63
CA LEU A 18 6.53 13.92 18.52
C LEU A 18 5.38 13.05 19.04
N ALA A 19 4.78 12.22 18.20
CA ALA A 19 3.74 11.28 18.62
C ALA A 19 4.25 10.31 19.69
N ASN A 20 5.46 9.76 19.51
CA ASN A 20 6.13 8.93 20.52
C ASN A 20 6.41 9.70 21.82
N ALA A 21 6.95 10.92 21.72
CA ALA A 21 7.28 11.74 22.89
C ALA A 21 6.02 12.08 23.70
N VAL A 22 4.94 12.50 23.05
CA VAL A 22 3.67 12.83 23.73
C VAL A 22 3.05 11.58 24.37
N SER A 23 3.08 10.44 23.66
CA SER A 23 2.53 9.18 24.19
C SER A 23 3.33 8.69 25.41
N ALA A 24 4.66 8.70 25.33
CA ALA A 24 5.53 8.37 26.45
C ALA A 24 5.35 9.33 27.63
N PHE A 25 5.17 10.64 27.38
CA PHE A 25 4.91 11.60 28.44
C PHE A 25 3.60 11.33 29.18
N LEU A 26 2.54 10.93 28.47
CA LEU A 26 1.25 10.59 29.08
C LEU A 26 1.38 9.37 30.02
N VAL A 27 2.08 8.32 29.59
CA VAL A 27 2.30 7.12 30.43
C VAL A 27 3.22 7.45 31.61
N CYS A 28 4.27 8.25 31.39
CA CYS A 28 5.20 8.73 32.42
C CYS A 28 4.47 9.47 33.54
N MET A 29 3.55 10.39 33.17
CA MET A 29 2.74 11.12 34.13
C MET A 29 1.86 10.20 34.98
N GLN A 30 1.28 9.16 34.39
CA GLN A 30 0.48 8.18 35.13
C GLN A 30 1.34 7.35 36.09
N ASN A 31 2.50 6.90 35.62
CA ASN A 31 3.44 6.10 36.41
C ASN A 31 3.97 6.88 37.63
N PHE A 32 4.33 8.15 37.45
CA PHE A 32 4.75 9.01 38.57
C PHE A 32 3.62 9.43 39.49
N PHE A 33 2.41 9.68 38.96
CA PHE A 33 1.24 9.97 39.78
C PHE A 33 0.91 8.80 40.70
N PHE A 34 0.92 7.57 40.16
CA PHE A 34 0.73 6.36 40.95
C PHE A 34 1.77 6.23 42.06
N PHE A 35 3.05 6.48 41.76
CA PHE A 35 4.11 6.41 42.78
C PHE A 35 3.92 7.43 43.90
N ASN A 36 3.59 8.69 43.58
CA ASN A 36 3.49 9.76 44.57
C ASN A 36 2.23 9.63 45.45
N THR A 37 1.12 9.15 44.88
CA THR A 37 -0.17 9.09 45.58
C THR A 37 -0.52 7.71 46.11
N SER A 38 0.13 6.65 45.61
CA SER A 38 -0.28 5.25 45.80
C SER A 38 -1.72 4.94 45.33
N ILE A 39 -2.34 5.84 44.57
CA ILE A 39 -3.69 5.68 44.02
C ILE A 39 -3.56 5.20 42.59
N VAL A 40 -4.05 4.00 42.30
CA VAL A 40 -4.11 3.47 40.93
C VAL A 40 -5.08 4.37 40.13
N PRO A 41 -4.71 4.83 38.91
CA PRO A 41 -5.65 5.53 38.05
C PRO A 41 -6.86 4.61 37.81
N THR A 42 -8.07 5.06 38.14
CA THR A 42 -9.29 4.26 38.06
C THR A 42 -10.32 4.91 37.14
N GLY A 43 -11.09 4.08 36.46
CA GLY A 43 -12.20 4.51 35.62
C GLY A 43 -11.84 5.49 34.51
N VAL A 44 -12.31 6.73 34.64
CA VAL A 44 -12.28 7.76 33.58
C VAL A 44 -10.86 8.13 33.19
N ASP A 45 -9.91 8.17 34.13
CA ASP A 45 -8.53 8.55 33.85
C ASP A 45 -7.81 7.54 32.95
N ASN A 46 -8.07 6.24 33.14
CA ASN A 46 -7.54 5.18 32.26
C ASN A 46 -8.18 5.22 30.87
N ILE A 47 -9.49 5.49 30.80
CA ILE A 47 -10.19 5.63 29.51
C ILE A 47 -9.64 6.83 28.75
N LEU A 48 -9.51 7.98 29.42
CA LEU A 48 -9.02 9.21 28.81
C LEU A 48 -7.59 9.03 28.30
N ALA A 49 -6.69 8.45 29.10
CA ALA A 49 -5.34 8.15 28.66
C ALA A 49 -5.32 7.17 27.48
N GLY A 50 -6.14 6.12 27.52
CA GLY A 50 -6.26 5.16 26.43
C GLY A 50 -6.73 5.80 25.12
N VAL A 51 -7.70 6.72 25.17
CA VAL A 51 -8.17 7.49 24.01
C VAL A 51 -7.04 8.38 23.45
N HIS A 52 -6.31 9.09 24.31
CA HIS A 52 -5.18 9.92 23.86
C HIS A 52 -4.06 9.09 23.22
N LEU A 53 -3.77 7.91 23.76
CA LEU A 53 -2.78 6.99 23.18
C LEU A 53 -3.20 6.51 21.79
N ILE A 54 -4.49 6.22 21.57
CA ILE A 54 -5.00 5.83 20.25
C ILE A 54 -4.96 7.02 19.26
N LEU A 55 -5.39 8.21 19.67
CA LEU A 55 -5.43 9.38 18.79
C LEU A 55 -4.03 9.91 18.44
N ILE A 56 -3.17 10.08 19.44
CA ILE A 56 -1.85 10.68 19.28
C ILE A 56 -0.82 9.60 18.91
N GLY A 57 -0.67 8.57 19.75
CA GLY A 57 0.29 7.49 19.53
C GLY A 57 -0.10 6.55 18.38
N GLY A 58 -1.39 6.32 18.16
CA GLY A 58 -1.90 5.55 17.04
C GLY A 58 -2.00 6.38 15.76
N ILE A 59 -3.06 7.18 15.62
CA ILE A 59 -3.43 7.81 14.34
C ILE A 59 -2.34 8.75 13.81
N ALA A 60 -1.76 9.63 14.63
CA ALA A 60 -0.72 10.55 14.14
C ALA A 60 0.54 9.79 13.67
N GLN A 61 0.89 8.69 14.35
CA GLN A 61 2.04 7.87 13.99
C GLN A 61 1.77 6.99 12.76
N LEU A 62 0.53 6.52 12.58
CA LEU A 62 0.09 5.87 11.35
C LEU A 62 0.26 6.80 10.13
N VAL A 63 -0.16 8.06 10.27
CA VAL A 63 0.02 9.09 9.23
C VAL A 63 1.50 9.33 8.95
N ALA A 64 2.34 9.44 9.99
CA ALA A 64 3.79 9.55 9.84
C ALA A 64 4.42 8.35 9.10
N GLY A 65 3.92 7.14 9.35
CA GLY A 65 4.32 5.92 8.65
C GLY A 65 4.01 5.97 7.15
N PHE A 66 2.78 6.31 6.78
CA PHE A 66 2.40 6.42 5.37
C PHE A 66 3.17 7.51 4.61
N LEU A 67 3.39 8.66 5.25
CA LEU A 67 4.17 9.74 4.66
C LEU A 67 5.65 9.36 4.50
N SER A 68 6.20 8.56 5.41
CA SER A 68 7.57 8.02 5.31
C SER A 68 7.72 7.07 4.11
N PHE A 69 6.73 6.19 3.87
CA PHE A 69 6.74 5.32 2.71
C PHE A 69 6.71 6.08 1.37
N ARG A 70 5.98 7.21 1.28
CA ARG A 70 6.01 8.09 0.10
C ARG A 70 7.39 8.67 -0.21
N LYS A 71 8.26 8.78 0.81
CA LYS A 71 9.64 9.26 0.66
C LYS A 71 10.67 8.15 0.47
N TYR A 72 10.23 6.90 0.29
CA TYR A 72 11.09 5.73 0.20
C TYR A 72 11.92 5.44 1.47
N ASP A 73 11.51 5.97 2.63
CA ASP A 73 12.10 5.61 3.92
C ASP A 73 11.34 4.41 4.52
N HIS A 74 11.80 3.22 4.14
CA HIS A 74 11.19 1.95 4.51
C HIS A 74 11.35 1.58 5.99
N LEU A 75 12.48 1.95 6.59
CA LEU A 75 12.76 1.68 7.99
C LEU A 75 11.85 2.54 8.88
N SER A 76 11.86 3.86 8.69
CA SER A 76 11.02 4.76 9.50
C SER A 76 9.54 4.50 9.26
N GLY A 77 9.12 4.23 8.01
CA GLY A 77 7.75 3.85 7.68
C GLY A 77 7.30 2.59 8.42
N THR A 78 8.11 1.53 8.40
CA THR A 78 7.82 0.28 9.11
C THR A 78 7.78 0.49 10.62
N SER A 79 8.74 1.22 11.18
CA SER A 79 8.80 1.51 12.62
C SER A 79 7.58 2.30 13.10
N PHE A 80 7.20 3.38 12.41
CA PHE A 80 6.07 4.20 12.84
C PHE A 80 4.72 3.47 12.76
N ILE A 81 4.51 2.61 11.75
CA ILE A 81 3.29 1.78 11.72
C ILE A 81 3.32 0.74 12.85
N ALA A 82 4.47 0.11 13.13
CA ALA A 82 4.60 -0.82 14.24
C ALA A 82 4.30 -0.15 15.60
N PHE A 83 4.85 1.04 15.84
CA PHE A 83 4.59 1.80 17.08
C PHE A 83 3.16 2.35 17.15
N SER A 84 2.57 2.73 16.02
CA SER A 84 1.13 3.06 15.95
C SER A 84 0.27 1.90 16.45
N ALA A 85 0.57 0.68 16.00
CA ALA A 85 -0.14 -0.51 16.44
C ALA A 85 0.09 -0.81 17.94
N LEU A 86 1.32 -0.63 18.42
CA LEU A 86 1.66 -0.75 19.85
C LEU A 86 0.85 0.21 20.72
N TRP A 87 0.91 1.52 20.44
CA TRP A 87 0.22 2.52 21.24
C TRP A 87 -1.29 2.39 21.17
N SER A 88 -1.83 2.04 20.01
CA SER A 88 -3.26 1.76 19.85
C SER A 88 -3.69 0.56 20.69
N SER A 89 -2.87 -0.50 20.71
CA SER A 89 -3.16 -1.72 21.47
C SER A 89 -3.05 -1.49 22.97
N TYR A 90 -2.00 -0.79 23.42
CA TYR A 90 -1.83 -0.41 24.82
C TYR A 90 -2.92 0.55 25.29
N GLY A 91 -3.30 1.53 24.46
CA GLY A 91 -4.42 2.43 24.72
C GLY A 91 -5.76 1.69 24.83
N ALA A 92 -6.00 0.71 23.97
CA ALA A 92 -7.19 -0.13 24.06
C ALA A 92 -7.22 -0.96 25.35
N THR A 93 -6.08 -1.52 25.79
CA THR A 93 -5.98 -2.20 27.09
C THR A 93 -6.36 -1.26 28.24
N ARG A 94 -5.89 0.00 28.23
CA ARG A 94 -6.23 0.99 29.26
C ARG A 94 -7.74 1.31 29.28
N ILE A 95 -8.38 1.40 28.11
CA ILE A 95 -9.85 1.59 28.04
C ILE A 95 -10.59 0.40 28.66
N VAL A 96 -10.15 -0.83 28.38
CA VAL A 96 -10.74 -2.04 28.96
C VAL A 96 -10.59 -2.07 30.48
N VAL A 97 -9.38 -1.83 31.00
CA VAL A 97 -9.13 -1.72 32.44
C VAL A 97 -9.99 -0.62 33.09
N GLY A 98 -10.13 0.52 32.42
CA GLY A 98 -10.97 1.62 32.89
C GLY A 98 -12.45 1.27 32.94
N ARG A 99 -12.98 0.56 31.93
CA ARG A 99 -14.37 0.09 31.91
C ARG A 99 -14.67 -0.84 33.09
N ASP A 100 -13.82 -1.83 33.31
CA ASP A 100 -14.03 -2.86 34.34
C ASP A 100 -14.03 -2.24 35.75
N ALA A 101 -13.36 -1.10 35.94
CA ALA A 101 -13.40 -0.32 37.18
C ALA A 101 -14.67 0.51 37.38
N ILE A 102 -15.36 0.95 36.30
CA ILE A 102 -16.58 1.77 36.38
C ILE A 102 -17.84 0.91 36.47
N MET A 103 -17.88 -0.19 35.72
CA MET A 103 -19.00 -1.14 35.70
C MET A 103 -18.54 -2.50 36.22
N PRO A 104 -18.32 -2.68 37.54
CA PRO A 104 -18.24 -4.02 38.09
C PRO A 104 -19.59 -4.67 37.79
N LEU A 105 -19.62 -5.75 36.98
CA LEU A 105 -20.86 -6.42 36.59
C LEU A 105 -21.71 -6.74 37.84
N THR A 106 -22.73 -5.91 38.10
CA THR A 106 -23.68 -6.14 39.18
C THR A 106 -24.64 -7.26 38.78
N SER A 107 -24.48 -8.41 39.43
CA SER A 107 -25.50 -9.42 39.81
C SER A 107 -26.42 -10.02 38.74
N ASN A 108 -26.40 -11.37 38.69
CA ASN A 108 -27.39 -12.33 38.16
C ASN A 108 -27.13 -12.98 36.79
N ALA A 109 -25.93 -12.88 36.24
CA ALA A 109 -25.43 -13.88 35.29
C ALA A 109 -24.31 -14.67 35.96
N SER A 110 -24.56 -15.95 36.23
CA SER A 110 -23.57 -16.89 36.76
C SER A 110 -22.25 -16.82 35.99
N SER A 111 -21.16 -16.65 36.73
CA SER A 111 -19.76 -16.97 36.37
C SER A 111 -19.12 -16.28 35.16
N VAL A 112 -19.27 -14.97 34.96
CA VAL A 112 -18.22 -14.22 34.24
C VAL A 112 -17.19 -13.78 35.27
N ALA A 113 -16.22 -14.66 35.53
CA ALA A 113 -15.07 -14.36 36.37
C ALA A 113 -14.42 -13.05 35.92
N THR A 114 -13.93 -12.26 36.87
CA THR A 114 -13.06 -11.11 36.61
C THR A 114 -11.95 -11.53 35.63
N LEU A 115 -12.06 -11.12 34.36
CA LEU A 115 -11.15 -11.56 33.32
C LEU A 115 -9.76 -10.96 33.62
N PRO A 116 -8.68 -11.76 33.71
CA PRO A 116 -7.35 -11.26 34.02
C PRO A 116 -6.78 -10.47 32.83
N VAL A 117 -7.10 -9.17 32.79
CA VAL A 117 -6.65 -8.22 31.76
C VAL A 117 -5.11 -8.11 31.75
N ASN A 118 -4.48 -8.22 32.92
CA ASN A 118 -3.03 -8.10 33.07
C ASN A 118 -2.26 -9.22 32.37
N GLU A 119 -2.67 -10.49 32.52
CA GLU A 119 -2.00 -11.64 31.89
C GLU A 119 -2.05 -11.57 30.36
N SER A 120 -3.19 -11.14 29.83
CA SER A 120 -3.39 -11.00 28.38
C SER A 120 -2.54 -9.88 27.78
N ALA A 121 -2.32 -8.80 28.52
CA ALA A 121 -1.48 -7.68 28.09
C ALA A 121 0.02 -8.04 28.02
N VAL A 122 0.50 -8.94 28.89
CA VAL A 122 1.90 -9.38 28.90
C VAL A 122 2.33 -9.99 27.58
N ALA A 123 1.54 -10.92 27.01
CA ALA A 123 1.93 -11.59 25.77
C ALA A 123 2.09 -10.61 24.60
N GLY A 124 1.20 -9.62 24.53
CA GLY A 124 1.30 -8.54 23.57
C GLY A 124 2.55 -7.68 23.78
N LEU A 125 2.80 -7.24 25.00
CA LEU A 125 3.99 -6.43 25.32
C LEU A 125 5.29 -7.15 24.94
N VAL A 126 5.40 -8.45 25.25
CA VAL A 126 6.60 -9.24 24.94
C VAL A 126 6.83 -9.35 23.42
N ALA A 127 5.78 -9.53 22.62
CA ALA A 127 5.91 -9.53 21.17
C ALA A 127 6.50 -8.20 20.65
N TYR A 128 6.03 -7.06 21.17
CA TYR A 128 6.54 -5.75 20.79
C TYR A 128 7.92 -5.44 21.36
N ILE A 129 8.35 -6.04 22.49
CA ILE A 129 9.73 -5.96 22.98
C ILE A 129 10.69 -6.53 21.93
N CYS A 130 10.39 -7.72 21.39
CA CYS A 130 11.23 -8.35 20.35
C CYS A 130 11.32 -7.48 19.09
N ILE A 131 10.19 -6.89 18.68
CA ILE A 131 10.13 -6.02 17.49
C ILE A 131 10.87 -4.71 17.72
N ALA A 132 10.62 -4.03 18.85
CA ALA A 132 11.29 -2.78 19.19
C ALA A 132 12.81 -2.97 19.28
N PHE A 133 13.27 -4.11 19.80
CA PHE A 133 14.69 -4.48 19.82
C PHE A 133 15.27 -4.61 18.40
N ILE A 134 14.59 -5.34 17.49
CA ILE A 134 15.01 -5.46 16.09
C ILE A 134 15.04 -4.09 15.41
N LEU A 135 14.00 -3.28 15.57
CA LEU A 135 13.92 -1.94 15.00
C LEU A 135 15.03 -1.03 15.54
N SER A 136 15.33 -1.11 16.84
CA SER A 136 16.43 -0.38 17.47
C SER A 136 17.77 -0.76 16.83
N PHE A 137 18.06 -2.06 16.71
CA PHE A 137 19.28 -2.55 16.08
C PHE A 137 19.38 -2.13 14.61
N CYS A 138 18.31 -2.32 13.83
CA CYS A 138 18.30 -1.92 12.42
C CYS A 138 18.46 -0.40 12.28
N SER A 139 17.85 0.40 13.15
CA SER A 139 18.02 1.84 13.14
C SER A 139 19.43 2.30 13.45
N ALA A 140 20.21 1.53 14.25
CA ALA A 140 21.60 1.86 14.58
C ALA A 140 22.51 1.85 13.36
N THR A 141 22.10 1.17 12.29
CA THR A 141 22.85 1.13 11.03
C THR A 141 22.57 2.34 10.12
N VAL A 142 21.56 3.15 10.43
CA VAL A 142 21.05 4.22 9.55
C VAL A 142 21.05 5.60 10.21
N ASN A 143 20.72 5.68 11.50
CA ASN A 143 20.37 6.91 12.18
C ASN A 143 20.93 6.90 13.61
N TYR A 144 21.30 8.07 14.14
CA TYR A 144 21.98 8.21 15.43
C TYR A 144 21.00 8.44 16.57
N ILE A 145 19.84 9.03 16.30
CA ILE A 145 18.86 9.38 17.35
C ILE A 145 17.84 8.25 17.52
N MET A 146 17.37 7.68 16.40
CA MET A 146 16.37 6.61 16.39
C MET A 146 16.74 5.37 17.23
N PRO A 147 18.00 4.90 17.30
CA PRO A 147 18.36 3.74 18.13
C PRO A 147 18.18 4.00 19.61
N PHE A 148 18.48 5.21 20.08
CA PHE A 148 18.27 5.56 21.48
C PHE A 148 16.78 5.67 21.79
N VAL A 149 15.98 6.24 20.88
CA VAL A 149 14.53 6.31 21.03
C VAL A 149 13.91 4.91 21.05
N PHE A 150 14.23 4.07 20.07
CA PHE A 150 13.69 2.71 19.96
C PHE A 150 14.22 1.78 21.05
N GLY A 151 15.47 1.94 21.46
CA GLY A 151 16.06 1.25 22.60
C GLY A 151 15.38 1.64 23.92
N ALA A 152 15.10 2.93 24.13
CA ALA A 152 14.36 3.40 25.29
C ALA A 152 12.90 2.89 25.28
N ILE A 153 12.23 2.84 24.13
CA ILE A 153 10.91 2.18 23.99
C ILE A 153 11.01 0.71 24.36
N THR A 154 12.02 -0.01 23.87
CA THR A 154 12.24 -1.43 24.20
C THR A 154 12.38 -1.63 25.71
N LEU A 155 13.20 -0.81 26.36
CA LEU A 155 13.44 -0.90 27.80
C LEU A 155 12.19 -0.53 28.61
N THR A 156 11.44 0.49 28.16
CA THR A 156 10.15 0.88 28.75
C THR A 156 9.17 -0.28 28.70
N LEU A 157 9.00 -0.93 27.54
CA LEU A 157 8.10 -2.08 27.40
C LEU A 157 8.48 -3.25 28.32
N ILE A 158 9.78 -3.49 28.53
CA ILE A 158 10.26 -4.50 29.49
C ILE A 158 9.79 -4.15 30.91
N PHE A 159 10.02 -2.92 31.35
CA PHE A 159 9.65 -2.50 32.70
C PHE A 159 8.14 -2.33 32.90
N GLU A 160 7.38 -1.98 31.86
CA GLU A 160 5.90 -2.02 31.87
C GLU A 160 5.38 -3.45 32.03
N ALA A 161 5.96 -4.42 31.31
CA ALA A 161 5.58 -5.83 31.44
C ALA A 161 5.90 -6.38 32.84
N VAL A 162 7.05 -6.02 33.42
CA VAL A 162 7.39 -6.36 34.80
C VAL A 162 6.52 -5.58 35.81
N GLY A 163 6.12 -4.36 35.46
CA GLY A 163 5.27 -3.46 36.23
C GLY A 163 3.88 -4.04 36.54
N LEU A 164 3.41 -4.96 35.72
CA LEU A 164 2.17 -5.72 35.96
C LEU A 164 2.27 -6.65 37.19
N PHE A 165 3.49 -7.01 37.62
CA PHE A 165 3.75 -7.85 38.79
C PHE A 165 4.47 -7.11 39.92
N GLY A 166 5.22 -6.05 39.63
CA GLY A 166 6.02 -5.31 40.60
C GLY A 166 5.96 -3.79 40.40
N HIS A 167 5.40 -3.07 41.37
CA HIS A 167 5.21 -1.61 41.28
C HIS A 167 6.50 -0.80 41.13
N TRP A 168 7.63 -1.29 41.64
CA TRP A 168 8.93 -0.62 41.50
C TRP A 168 9.35 -0.47 40.02
N ALA A 169 8.95 -1.42 39.17
CA ALA A 169 9.29 -1.41 37.75
C ALA A 169 8.57 -0.28 36.99
N LEU A 170 7.38 0.12 37.42
CA LEU A 170 6.65 1.27 36.84
C LEU A 170 7.39 2.59 37.08
N VAL A 171 8.10 2.74 38.21
CA VAL A 171 8.93 3.92 38.47
C VAL A 171 10.11 3.97 37.51
N VAL A 172 10.76 2.83 37.28
CA VAL A 172 11.87 2.71 36.33
C VAL A 172 11.39 2.98 34.90
N SER A 173 10.22 2.44 34.53
CA SER A 173 9.54 2.73 33.27
C SER A 173 9.36 4.24 33.07
N GLY A 174 8.77 4.94 34.06
CA GLY A 174 8.56 6.39 34.00
C GLY A 174 9.85 7.21 33.81
N VAL A 175 10.97 6.79 34.41
CA VAL A 175 12.27 7.45 34.19
C VAL A 175 12.78 7.25 32.76
N ILE A 176 12.61 6.05 32.20
CA ILE A 176 13.03 5.76 30.82
C ILE A 176 12.12 6.46 29.81
N GLU A 177 10.82 6.60 30.10
CA GLU A 177 9.89 7.37 29.28
C GLU A 177 10.30 8.84 29.19
N LEU A 178 10.87 9.42 30.25
CA LEU A 178 11.44 10.76 30.18
C LEU A 178 12.62 10.82 29.20
N ILE A 179 13.42 9.76 29.08
CA ILE A 179 14.49 9.66 28.06
C ILE A 179 13.86 9.64 26.65
N ILE A 180 12.77 8.90 26.44
CA ILE A 180 12.03 8.91 25.16
C ILE A 180 11.57 10.34 24.83
N VAL A 181 11.02 11.06 25.81
CA VAL A 181 10.58 12.46 25.64
C VAL A 181 11.75 13.36 25.27
N LEU A 182 12.86 13.30 26.00
CA LEU A 182 14.04 14.14 25.76
C LEU A 182 14.67 13.85 24.39
N CYS A 183 14.92 12.58 24.06
CA CYS A 183 15.49 12.18 22.77
C CYS A 183 14.51 12.45 21.61
N GLY A 184 13.21 12.22 21.81
CA GLY A 184 12.17 12.48 20.83
C GLY A 184 12.01 13.96 20.51
N LEU A 185 11.99 14.83 21.54
CA LEU A 185 11.95 16.28 21.38
C LEU A 185 13.23 16.82 20.74
N TYR A 186 14.40 16.34 21.16
CA TYR A 186 15.67 16.70 20.54
C TYR A 186 15.71 16.31 19.06
N GLY A 187 15.33 15.06 18.75
CA GLY A 187 15.25 14.56 17.38
C GLY A 187 14.28 15.35 16.53
N ALA A 188 13.08 15.63 17.04
CA ALA A 188 12.08 16.46 16.38
C ALA A 188 12.61 17.88 16.13
N ALA A 189 13.20 18.53 17.13
CA ALA A 189 13.75 19.88 17.00
C ALA A 189 14.91 19.95 16.00
N ALA A 190 15.83 18.98 16.03
CA ALA A 190 16.96 18.90 15.11
C ALA A 190 16.50 18.73 13.65
N LEU A 191 15.52 17.84 13.43
CA LEU A 191 14.89 17.58 12.15
C LEU A 191 14.11 18.81 11.62
N LEU A 192 13.32 19.45 12.48
CA LEU A 192 12.58 20.66 12.14
C LEU A 192 13.53 21.83 11.80
N LEU A 193 14.61 22.00 12.58
CA LEU A 193 15.64 23.00 12.31
C LEU A 193 16.38 22.70 11.01
N LYS A 194 16.66 21.43 10.72
CA LYS A 194 17.21 20.98 9.42
C LYS A 194 16.28 21.35 8.27
N GLY A 195 14.98 21.06 8.38
CA GLY A 195 13.99 21.42 7.37
C GLY A 195 13.87 22.95 7.15
N ILE A 196 13.89 23.73 8.24
CA ILE A 196 13.86 25.20 8.17
C ILE A 196 15.13 25.75 7.52
N THR A 197 16.31 25.29 7.94
CA THR A 197 17.59 25.77 7.42
C THR A 197 17.77 25.45 5.94
N GLN A 198 17.37 24.24 5.51
CA GLN A 198 17.37 23.86 4.09
C GLN A 198 16.45 24.75 3.23
N ARG A 199 15.33 25.23 3.79
CA ARG A 199 14.35 25.99 3.02
C ARG A 199 14.56 27.50 3.03
N TYR A 200 15.01 28.06 4.15
CA TYR A 200 15.09 29.51 4.35
C TYR A 200 16.50 30.06 4.41
N VAL A 201 17.50 29.26 4.81
CA VAL A 201 18.89 29.73 4.99
C VAL A 201 19.76 29.39 3.78
N LEU A 202 19.50 28.24 3.13
CA LEU A 202 20.25 27.78 1.96
C LEU A 202 19.33 27.42 0.78
N PRO A 203 18.57 28.37 0.20
CA PRO A 203 17.84 28.12 -1.04
C PRO A 203 18.85 27.88 -2.18
N GLY A 204 19.03 26.62 -2.58
CA GLY A 204 19.87 26.24 -3.74
C GLY A 204 21.04 25.31 -3.47
N PHE A 205 21.32 24.93 -2.22
CA PHE A 205 22.28 23.85 -1.94
C PHE A 205 21.52 22.54 -1.69
N GLY A 206 21.46 21.71 -2.74
CA GLY A 206 21.11 20.31 -2.61
C GLY A 206 22.11 19.64 -1.65
N ASN A 207 21.57 19.12 -0.55
CA ASN A 207 22.25 18.51 0.60
C ASN A 207 22.82 19.50 1.64
N ALA A 208 22.45 19.26 2.90
CA ALA A 208 22.90 20.04 4.05
C ALA A 208 24.43 19.96 4.21
N LEU A 209 25.05 21.07 4.62
CA LEU A 209 26.46 21.15 5.01
C LEU A 209 26.80 20.23 6.20
N PHE A 210 25.80 19.71 6.90
CA PHE A 210 25.93 18.73 7.97
C PHE A 210 24.81 17.68 7.89
N ASN A 211 25.17 16.43 7.60
CA ASN A 211 24.32 15.29 7.92
C ASN A 211 24.38 15.05 9.44
N VAL A 212 23.54 15.76 10.20
CA VAL A 212 23.40 15.62 11.66
C VAL A 212 23.04 14.19 12.11
N LEU A 213 22.66 13.32 11.16
CA LEU A 213 22.30 11.92 11.37
C LEU A 213 23.30 10.93 10.76
N LEU A 214 24.51 11.35 10.37
CA LEU A 214 25.61 10.48 9.94
C LEU A 214 26.95 10.94 10.52
N LEU A 215 27.21 10.60 11.78
CA LEU A 215 28.52 10.78 12.42
C LEU A 215 29.42 9.58 12.11
N GLY A 216 29.99 9.53 10.90
CA GLY A 216 30.75 8.36 10.45
C GLY A 216 31.58 8.46 9.17
N SER A 217 31.60 9.57 8.43
CA SER A 217 32.69 9.81 7.45
C SER A 217 33.71 10.75 8.06
N ALA A 218 34.47 10.25 9.02
CA ALA A 218 35.77 10.87 9.30
C ALA A 218 36.56 10.85 7.98
N ASN A 219 36.97 12.04 7.53
CA ASN A 219 37.93 12.24 6.45
C ASN A 219 39.04 11.18 6.50
N ARG A 220 39.00 10.21 5.60
CA ARG A 220 40.19 9.50 5.15
C ARG A 220 40.47 9.95 3.73
N SER A 221 41.42 10.85 3.63
CA SER A 221 42.12 11.23 2.43
C SER A 221 42.70 9.99 1.75
N SER A 222 42.02 9.49 0.72
CA SER A 222 42.66 8.78 -0.37
C SER A 222 41.87 9.05 -1.64
N SER A 223 42.48 9.82 -2.52
CA SER A 223 42.05 10.13 -3.87
C SER A 223 41.56 8.91 -4.66
N SER A 224 40.33 8.97 -5.16
CA SER A 224 39.94 8.36 -6.44
C SER A 224 38.75 9.13 -7.02
N THR A 225 39.00 9.88 -8.10
CA THR A 225 38.05 10.28 -9.16
C THR A 225 36.66 10.76 -8.74
N ALA A 226 36.47 12.08 -8.83
CA ALA A 226 35.17 12.73 -8.85
C ALA A 226 34.38 12.28 -10.09
N GLY A 227 33.40 11.39 -9.87
CA GLY A 227 32.56 10.87 -10.94
C GLY A 227 32.08 9.45 -10.68
N GLU A 228 31.51 9.18 -9.51
CA GLU A 228 30.63 8.04 -9.24
C GLU A 228 30.11 8.18 -7.80
N GLU A 229 29.10 9.02 -7.58
CA GLU A 229 28.18 8.76 -6.47
C GLU A 229 27.57 7.39 -6.75
N LYS A 230 28.09 6.36 -6.07
CA LYS A 230 27.50 5.03 -6.06
C LYS A 230 26.08 5.18 -5.53
N LYS A 231 25.12 5.30 -6.46
CA LYS A 231 23.69 5.22 -6.20
C LYS A 231 23.47 4.05 -5.24
N LYS A 232 22.99 4.34 -4.02
CA LYS A 232 22.41 3.31 -3.15
C LYS A 232 21.52 2.46 -4.03
N ASN A 233 21.86 1.19 -4.18
CA ASN A 233 21.06 0.23 -4.94
C ASN A 233 19.75 0.04 -4.15
N THR A 234 18.78 0.94 -4.34
CA THR A 234 17.42 0.86 -3.80
C THR A 234 16.61 -0.30 -4.40
N LYS A 235 17.26 -1.15 -5.21
CA LYS A 235 16.69 -2.35 -5.83
C LYS A 235 16.15 -3.36 -4.81
N TYR A 236 16.53 -3.29 -3.54
CA TYR A 236 16.15 -4.25 -2.49
C TYR A 236 15.37 -3.64 -1.31
N ALA A 237 15.04 -2.35 -1.35
CA ALA A 237 14.22 -1.73 -0.31
C ALA A 237 12.73 -2.00 -0.58
N GLU A 238 12.35 -3.27 -0.45
CA GLU A 238 10.97 -3.70 -0.57
C GLU A 238 10.31 -3.61 0.82
N PRO A 239 9.07 -3.09 0.94
CA PRO A 239 8.34 -2.84 2.20
C PRO A 239 7.91 -4.12 2.92
N MET A 240 8.43 -5.28 2.50
CA MET A 240 8.00 -6.59 2.97
C MET A 240 8.23 -6.77 4.46
N ALA A 241 9.22 -6.07 5.02
CA ALA A 241 9.54 -6.08 6.44
C ALA A 241 8.31 -5.76 7.32
N LEU A 242 7.43 -4.82 6.92
CA LEU A 242 6.24 -4.50 7.71
C LEU A 242 5.25 -5.68 7.78
N GLY A 243 5.07 -6.40 6.67
CA GLY A 243 4.17 -7.56 6.64
C GLY A 243 4.68 -8.71 7.50
N TYR A 244 5.97 -9.03 7.40
CA TYR A 244 6.61 -10.06 8.24
C TYR A 244 6.67 -9.68 9.73
N LEU A 245 6.79 -8.38 10.02
CA LEU A 245 6.72 -7.86 11.38
C LEU A 245 5.32 -8.09 11.97
N CYS A 246 4.26 -7.82 11.20
CA CYS A 246 2.90 -8.11 11.64
C CYS A 246 2.67 -9.62 11.85
N ASP A 247 3.29 -10.46 11.00
CA ASP A 247 3.30 -11.93 11.14
C ASP A 247 4.08 -12.44 12.37
N THR A 248 4.73 -11.57 13.13
CA THR A 248 5.36 -11.93 14.41
C THR A 248 4.39 -11.77 15.59
N ILE A 249 3.53 -10.75 15.58
CA ILE A 249 2.76 -10.34 16.76
C ILE A 249 1.60 -11.30 17.04
N SER A 250 0.76 -11.55 16.04
CA SER A 250 -0.41 -12.42 16.17
C SER A 250 -0.08 -13.85 16.64
N PRO A 251 0.89 -14.58 16.03
CA PRO A 251 1.24 -15.92 16.51
C PRO A 251 1.88 -15.91 17.90
N PHE A 252 2.61 -14.85 18.28
CA PHE A 252 3.20 -14.77 19.61
C PHE A 252 2.13 -14.68 20.70
N ILE A 253 1.13 -13.82 20.52
CA ILE A 253 -0.01 -13.71 21.44
C ILE A 253 -0.76 -15.05 21.51
N MET A 254 -0.96 -15.69 20.37
CA MET A 254 -1.67 -16.97 20.29
C MET A 254 -0.88 -18.13 20.93
N ALA A 255 0.46 -18.11 20.87
CA ALA A 255 1.31 -19.11 21.52
C ALA A 255 1.17 -19.06 23.04
N PHE A 256 1.14 -17.86 23.64
CA PHE A 256 0.95 -17.70 25.09
C PHE A 256 -0.41 -18.22 25.55
N TYR A 257 -1.47 -17.95 24.79
CA TYR A 257 -2.79 -18.51 25.03
C TYR A 257 -2.79 -20.04 24.93
N SER A 258 -2.16 -20.57 23.89
CA SER A 258 -2.09 -22.02 23.62
C SER A 258 -1.29 -22.81 24.65
N PHE A 259 -0.29 -22.19 25.30
CA PHE A 259 0.44 -22.79 26.42
C PHE A 259 -0.27 -22.63 27.77
N GLY A 260 -1.43 -21.96 27.81
CA GLY A 260 -2.22 -21.76 29.03
C GLY A 260 -1.75 -20.62 29.93
N TYR A 261 -0.88 -19.72 29.45
CA TYR A 261 -0.48 -18.52 30.20
C TYR A 261 -1.58 -17.45 30.22
N ILE A 262 -2.47 -17.46 29.23
CA ILE A 262 -3.62 -16.56 29.15
C ILE A 262 -4.88 -17.42 29.19
N GLN A 263 -5.79 -17.12 30.12
CA GLN A 263 -7.07 -17.84 30.24
C GLN A 263 -8.20 -17.23 29.40
N SER A 264 -8.15 -15.90 29.18
CA SER A 264 -9.18 -15.17 28.43
C SER A 264 -8.61 -14.49 27.19
N PHE A 265 -9.19 -14.68 26.01
CA PHE A 265 -8.71 -14.08 24.77
C PHE A 265 -9.38 -12.73 24.44
N TYR A 266 -9.86 -12.00 25.45
CA TYR A 266 -10.57 -10.72 25.26
C TYR A 266 -9.65 -9.61 24.73
N VAL A 267 -8.59 -9.29 25.48
CA VAL A 267 -7.61 -8.26 25.10
C VAL A 267 -6.79 -8.71 23.89
N GLY A 268 -6.46 -10.01 23.82
CA GLY A 268 -5.75 -10.62 22.70
C GLY A 268 -6.45 -10.38 21.37
N ALA A 269 -7.78 -10.51 21.32
CA ALA A 269 -8.55 -10.26 20.09
C ALA A 269 -8.47 -8.81 19.60
N ILE A 270 -8.45 -7.84 20.53
CA ILE A 270 -8.29 -6.42 20.19
C ILE A 270 -6.89 -6.14 19.62
N TRP A 271 -5.85 -6.66 20.27
CA TRP A 271 -4.46 -6.50 19.83
C TRP A 271 -4.22 -7.11 18.46
N VAL A 272 -4.71 -8.34 18.24
CA VAL A 272 -4.63 -8.99 16.93
C VAL A 272 -5.40 -8.19 15.87
N SER A 273 -6.57 -7.64 16.18
CA SER A 273 -7.35 -6.82 15.24
C SER A 273 -6.59 -5.55 14.80
N ILE A 274 -5.95 -4.86 15.75
CA ILE A 274 -5.12 -3.67 15.47
C ILE A 274 -3.88 -4.05 14.64
N ASN A 275 -3.26 -5.20 14.95
CA ASN A 275 -2.13 -5.71 14.18
C ASN A 275 -2.52 -6.09 12.74
N VAL A 276 -3.67 -6.75 12.55
CA VAL A 276 -4.20 -7.10 11.23
C VAL A 276 -4.47 -5.84 10.40
N LEU A 277 -4.94 -4.75 10.99
CA LEU A 277 -5.08 -3.48 10.26
C LEU A 277 -3.73 -2.99 9.70
N SER A 278 -2.66 -3.09 10.49
CA SER A 278 -1.29 -2.77 10.03
C SER A 278 -0.81 -3.73 8.94
N GLN A 279 -1.18 -5.00 9.04
CA GLN A 279 -0.90 -6.01 8.02
C GLN A 279 -1.64 -5.73 6.69
N LEU A 280 -2.89 -5.29 6.74
CA LEU A 280 -3.66 -4.86 5.57
C LEU A 280 -3.08 -3.58 4.94
N CYS A 281 -2.50 -2.67 5.75
CA CYS A 281 -1.75 -1.54 5.23
C CYS A 281 -0.51 -2.00 4.43
N SER A 282 0.19 -3.04 4.89
CA SER A 282 1.30 -3.66 4.15
C SER A 282 0.83 -4.31 2.83
N SER A 283 -0.28 -5.06 2.88
CA SER A 283 -0.92 -5.63 1.68
C SER A 283 -1.30 -4.54 0.67
N TYR A 284 -1.93 -3.46 1.13
CA TYR A 284 -2.40 -2.36 0.30
C TYR A 284 -1.23 -1.60 -0.35
N TYR A 285 -0.17 -1.37 0.42
CA TYR A 285 1.04 -0.77 -0.10
C TYR A 285 1.75 -1.66 -1.13
N SER A 286 1.72 -2.98 -0.96
CA SER A 286 2.25 -3.94 -1.94
C SER A 286 1.42 -3.92 -3.23
N TYR A 287 0.10 -3.79 -3.14
CA TYR A 287 -0.79 -3.60 -4.28
C TYR A 287 -0.46 -2.31 -5.06
N LEU A 288 -0.24 -1.18 -4.38
CA LEU A 288 0.13 0.09 -5.03
C LEU A 288 1.44 0.00 -5.83
N ARG A 289 2.27 -1.02 -5.59
CA ARG A 289 3.53 -1.29 -6.30
C ARG A 289 3.40 -2.34 -7.40
N ASP A 290 2.18 -2.79 -7.74
CA ASP A 290 1.92 -3.91 -8.65
C ASP A 290 2.54 -5.25 -8.16
N ASP A 291 2.79 -5.44 -6.85
CA ASP A 291 3.22 -6.73 -6.28
C ASP A 291 2.04 -7.53 -5.75
N VAL A 292 1.46 -8.33 -6.64
CA VAL A 292 0.28 -9.16 -6.34
C VAL A 292 0.58 -10.26 -5.33
N TYR A 293 1.81 -10.77 -5.30
CA TYR A 293 2.18 -11.88 -4.43
C TYR A 293 2.10 -11.48 -2.96
N HIS A 294 2.82 -10.42 -2.57
CA HIS A 294 2.84 -9.96 -1.19
C HIS A 294 1.52 -9.28 -0.79
N ALA A 295 0.85 -8.59 -1.72
CA ALA A 295 -0.49 -8.07 -1.48
C ALA A 295 -1.45 -9.21 -1.07
N THR A 296 -1.47 -10.30 -1.83
CA THR A 296 -2.36 -11.43 -1.55
C THR A 296 -1.94 -12.18 -0.28
N LYS A 297 -0.64 -12.42 -0.07
CA LYS A 297 -0.09 -13.12 1.10
C LYS A 297 -0.45 -12.42 2.41
N PHE A 298 -0.16 -11.11 2.54
CA PHE A 298 -0.40 -10.41 3.80
C PHE A 298 -1.89 -10.25 4.12
N ALA A 299 -2.75 -10.08 3.11
CA ALA A 299 -4.19 -10.08 3.32
C ALA A 299 -4.72 -11.47 3.72
N PHE A 300 -4.17 -12.55 3.16
CA PHE A 300 -4.48 -13.93 3.55
C PHE A 300 -4.11 -14.22 5.01
N HIS A 301 -2.89 -13.89 5.42
CA HIS A 301 -2.44 -14.04 6.81
C HIS A 301 -3.30 -13.18 7.76
N GLY A 302 -3.59 -11.93 7.39
CA GLY A 302 -4.46 -11.06 8.18
C GLY A 302 -5.87 -11.61 8.36
N THR A 303 -6.43 -12.22 7.30
CA THR A 303 -7.73 -12.90 7.36
C THR A 303 -7.71 -14.06 8.35
N PHE A 304 -6.68 -14.91 8.29
CA PHE A 304 -6.50 -16.03 9.21
C PHE A 304 -6.43 -15.57 10.67
N TRP A 305 -5.57 -14.59 10.96
CA TRP A 305 -5.38 -14.10 12.32
C TRP A 305 -6.64 -13.45 12.89
N LEU A 306 -7.37 -12.69 12.08
CA LEU A 306 -8.61 -12.07 12.50
C LEU A 306 -9.69 -13.14 12.79
N VAL A 307 -9.83 -14.15 11.91
CA VAL A 307 -10.78 -15.26 12.12
C VAL A 307 -10.46 -16.01 13.42
N LYS A 308 -9.22 -16.44 13.62
CA LYS A 308 -8.82 -17.20 14.81
C LYS A 308 -8.93 -16.39 16.10
N ALA A 309 -8.57 -15.10 16.06
CA ALA A 309 -8.69 -14.23 17.23
C ALA A 309 -10.15 -14.07 17.70
N TRP A 310 -11.08 -13.88 16.77
CA TRP A 310 -12.49 -13.73 17.10
C TRP A 310 -13.18 -15.07 17.40
N GLU A 311 -12.69 -16.19 16.86
CA GLU A 311 -13.10 -17.55 17.28
C GLU A 311 -12.78 -17.77 18.78
N GLU A 312 -11.53 -17.55 19.18
CA GLU A 312 -11.10 -17.74 20.58
C GLU A 312 -11.73 -16.69 21.52
N PHE A 313 -12.04 -15.50 21.04
CA PHE A 313 -12.86 -14.53 21.77
C PHE A 313 -14.25 -15.07 22.10
N ILE A 314 -14.96 -15.63 21.11
CA ILE A 314 -16.31 -16.20 21.32
C ILE A 314 -16.23 -17.40 22.26
N LEU A 315 -15.22 -18.27 22.09
CA LEU A 315 -14.99 -19.41 22.97
C LEU A 315 -14.73 -19.00 24.42
N THR A 316 -14.07 -17.86 24.67
CA THR A 316 -13.72 -17.43 26.04
C THR A 316 -14.79 -16.57 26.70
N VAL A 317 -15.54 -15.77 25.93
CA VAL A 317 -16.52 -14.81 26.46
C VAL A 317 -17.95 -15.36 26.42
N ALA A 318 -18.34 -16.02 25.33
CA ALA A 318 -19.73 -16.42 25.10
C ALA A 318 -20.02 -17.88 25.48
N LEU A 319 -19.01 -18.74 25.48
CA LEU A 319 -19.15 -20.18 25.73
C LEU A 319 -18.39 -20.58 27.01
N THR A 320 -19.07 -21.17 28.00
CA THR A 320 -18.40 -21.72 29.19
C THR A 320 -17.52 -22.93 28.82
N SER A 321 -16.36 -23.05 29.49
CA SER A 321 -15.35 -24.08 29.21
C SER A 321 -15.93 -25.50 29.21
N GLY A 322 -15.87 -26.17 28.05
CA GLY A 322 -16.23 -27.59 27.91
C GLY A 322 -17.28 -27.92 26.84
N THR A 323 -18.11 -26.97 26.42
CA THR A 323 -19.15 -27.23 25.38
C THR A 323 -18.65 -26.99 23.95
N GLY A 324 -17.57 -26.23 23.76
CA GLY A 324 -17.10 -25.82 22.42
C GLY A 324 -16.35 -26.88 21.61
N ALA A 325 -15.69 -27.87 22.25
CA ALA A 325 -14.79 -28.80 21.55
C ALA A 325 -15.51 -29.63 20.47
N LYS A 326 -16.69 -30.19 20.80
CA LYS A 326 -17.49 -30.96 19.84
C LYS A 326 -18.01 -30.10 18.69
N SER A 327 -18.38 -28.85 18.95
CA SER A 327 -18.86 -27.94 17.90
C SER A 327 -17.73 -27.47 16.99
N ARG A 328 -16.47 -27.42 17.47
CA ARG A 328 -15.28 -27.11 16.65
C ARG A 328 -14.92 -28.23 15.68
N GLU A 329 -15.07 -29.50 16.09
CA GLU A 329 -14.86 -30.66 15.20
C GLU A 329 -15.77 -30.61 13.95
N ALA A 330 -16.92 -29.94 14.05
CA ALA A 330 -17.86 -29.78 12.95
C ALA A 330 -17.52 -28.63 11.98
N LEU A 331 -16.51 -27.79 12.28
CA LEU A 331 -16.09 -26.68 11.41
C LEU A 331 -15.14 -27.17 10.32
N VAL A 332 -15.45 -26.88 9.06
CA VAL A 332 -14.69 -27.35 7.89
C VAL A 332 -13.81 -26.23 7.27
N GLY A 333 -13.96 -24.99 7.76
CA GLY A 333 -13.27 -23.81 7.21
C GLY A 333 -11.74 -23.90 7.21
N ASP A 334 -11.14 -24.55 8.21
CA ASP A 334 -9.68 -24.73 8.32
C ASP A 334 -9.07 -25.45 7.09
N TRP A 335 -9.82 -26.34 6.45
CA TRP A 335 -9.36 -27.06 5.25
C TRP A 335 -9.13 -26.14 4.06
N PHE A 336 -9.93 -25.07 3.92
CA PHE A 336 -9.72 -24.08 2.86
C PHE A 336 -8.43 -23.29 3.09
N PHE A 337 -8.17 -22.88 4.34
CA PHE A 337 -6.92 -22.20 4.70
C PHE A 337 -5.71 -23.10 4.42
N LEU A 338 -5.77 -24.39 4.79
CA LEU A 338 -4.68 -25.33 4.48
C LEU A 338 -4.47 -25.47 2.97
N ALA A 339 -5.54 -25.65 2.20
CA ALA A 339 -5.45 -25.73 0.75
C ALA A 339 -4.82 -24.47 0.13
N ALA A 340 -5.27 -23.28 0.55
CA ALA A 340 -4.68 -22.01 0.12
C ALA A 340 -3.21 -21.87 0.54
N ALA A 341 -2.85 -22.27 1.76
CA ALA A 341 -1.46 -22.26 2.24
C ALA A 341 -0.56 -23.19 1.42
N CYS A 342 -1.02 -24.38 1.06
CA CYS A 342 -0.31 -25.28 0.15
C CYS A 342 -0.09 -24.65 -1.24
N LEU A 343 -1.08 -23.92 -1.76
CA LEU A 343 -0.93 -23.17 -3.01
C LEU A 343 0.11 -22.04 -2.89
N PHE A 344 0.16 -21.31 -1.77
CA PHE A 344 1.22 -20.34 -1.50
C PHE A 344 2.61 -20.99 -1.46
N CYS A 345 2.75 -22.13 -0.77
CA CYS A 345 4.00 -22.91 -0.78
C CYS A 345 4.42 -23.27 -2.21
N PHE A 346 3.48 -23.78 -3.03
CA PHE A 346 3.74 -24.12 -4.42
C PHE A 346 4.16 -22.90 -5.27
N MET A 347 3.49 -21.75 -5.09
CA MET A 347 3.82 -20.50 -5.80
C MET A 347 5.16 -19.90 -5.37
N SER A 348 5.55 -20.10 -4.11
CA SER A 348 6.82 -19.64 -3.58
C SER A 348 8.04 -20.45 -4.04
N LEU A 349 7.86 -21.54 -4.80
CA LEU A 349 8.98 -22.26 -5.41
C LEU A 349 9.79 -21.41 -6.41
N ASN A 350 9.18 -20.35 -6.97
CA ASN A 350 9.86 -19.36 -7.80
C ASN A 350 10.42 -18.17 -6.99
N LYS A 351 10.45 -18.26 -5.66
CA LYS A 351 10.99 -17.25 -4.74
C LYS A 351 12.21 -17.78 -3.99
N GLU A 352 12.79 -16.94 -3.15
CA GLU A 352 13.92 -17.27 -2.29
C GLU A 352 13.55 -18.34 -1.25
N LEU A 353 14.55 -19.12 -0.83
CA LEU A 353 14.37 -20.18 0.15
C LEU A 353 13.72 -19.68 1.46
N LEU A 354 14.09 -18.49 1.95
CA LEU A 354 13.51 -17.93 3.17
C LEU A 354 11.99 -17.73 3.05
N GLU A 355 11.52 -17.29 1.89
CA GLU A 355 10.10 -17.07 1.63
C GLU A 355 9.33 -18.39 1.56
N LEU A 356 9.92 -19.42 0.93
CA LEU A 356 9.38 -20.78 0.95
C LEU A 356 9.32 -21.34 2.38
N THR A 357 10.38 -21.17 3.17
CA THR A 357 10.41 -21.61 4.58
C THR A 357 9.33 -20.93 5.41
N HIS A 358 9.12 -19.62 5.21
CA HIS A 358 8.05 -18.87 5.88
C HIS A 358 6.67 -19.45 5.56
N ASN A 359 6.37 -19.70 4.28
CA ASN A 359 5.09 -20.29 3.87
C ASN A 359 4.92 -21.74 4.37
N ILE A 360 5.98 -22.55 4.38
CA ILE A 360 5.94 -23.91 4.95
C ILE A 360 5.63 -23.86 6.44
N SER A 361 6.25 -22.94 7.19
CA SER A 361 5.95 -22.78 8.61
C SER A 361 4.51 -22.32 8.87
N PHE A 362 3.96 -21.46 7.99
CA PHE A 362 2.54 -21.08 8.04
C PHE A 362 1.62 -22.27 7.72
N ALA A 363 1.94 -23.06 6.70
CA ALA A 363 1.16 -24.25 6.36
C ALA A 363 1.17 -25.30 7.47
N LEU A 364 2.31 -25.49 8.16
CA LEU A 364 2.41 -26.36 9.33
C LEU A 364 1.51 -25.88 10.48
N MET A 365 1.45 -24.56 10.70
CA MET A 365 0.54 -23.95 11.66
C MET A 365 -0.93 -24.12 11.26
N MET A 366 -1.25 -24.13 9.96
CA MET A 366 -2.62 -24.44 9.52
C MET A 366 -3.00 -25.89 9.85
N VAL A 367 -2.08 -26.85 9.66
CA VAL A 367 -2.33 -28.25 10.01
C VAL A 367 -2.65 -28.42 11.50
N SER A 368 -2.00 -27.66 12.38
CA SER A 368 -2.25 -27.74 13.83
C SER A 368 -3.59 -27.14 14.25
N THR A 369 -4.25 -26.34 13.41
CA THR A 369 -5.60 -25.81 13.69
C THR A 369 -6.73 -26.76 13.32
N ILE A 370 -6.46 -27.81 12.53
CA ILE A 370 -7.48 -28.75 12.06
C ILE A 370 -7.88 -29.69 13.21
N GLN A 371 -9.05 -29.44 13.78
CA GLN A 371 -9.60 -30.19 14.91
C GLN A 371 -9.97 -31.64 14.56
N GLN A 372 -10.14 -31.97 13.26
CA GLN A 372 -10.41 -33.34 12.84
C GLN A 372 -9.16 -34.25 12.83
N ILE A 373 -7.96 -33.70 13.06
CA ILE A 373 -6.73 -34.49 13.19
C ILE A 373 -6.50 -34.75 14.69
N PRO A 374 -6.87 -35.93 15.21
CA PRO A 374 -6.84 -36.18 16.64
C PRO A 374 -5.39 -36.16 17.14
N SER A 375 -5.03 -35.12 17.89
CA SER A 375 -3.75 -35.04 18.58
C SER A 375 -3.97 -34.85 20.07
N ARG A 376 -3.31 -35.66 20.91
CA ARG A 376 -3.32 -35.41 22.35
C ARG A 376 -2.55 -34.12 22.61
N GLY A 377 -3.24 -33.06 23.02
CA GLY A 377 -2.63 -31.75 23.28
C GLY A 377 -2.63 -30.81 22.08
N GLU A 378 -3.76 -30.69 21.37
CA GLU A 378 -3.93 -29.81 20.20
C GLU A 378 -3.43 -28.38 20.44
N TYR A 379 -3.81 -27.77 21.57
CA TYR A 379 -3.32 -26.43 21.94
C TYR A 379 -1.80 -26.39 22.08
N ILE A 380 -1.16 -27.41 22.65
CA ILE A 380 0.31 -27.44 22.77
C ILE A 380 0.95 -27.53 21.39
N PHE A 381 0.43 -28.39 20.50
CA PHE A 381 0.92 -28.51 19.13
C PHE A 381 0.77 -27.18 18.37
N PHE A 382 -0.40 -26.54 18.47
CA PHE A 382 -0.64 -25.22 17.88
C PHE A 382 0.31 -24.16 18.44
N GLY A 383 0.53 -24.11 19.75
CA GLY A 383 1.47 -23.19 20.39
C GLY A 383 2.92 -23.37 19.93
N VAL A 384 3.37 -24.62 19.74
CA VAL A 384 4.71 -24.92 19.20
C VAL A 384 4.82 -24.43 17.76
N THR A 385 3.81 -24.69 16.92
CA THR A 385 3.83 -24.22 15.52
C THR A 385 3.79 -22.69 15.42
N CYS A 386 3.02 -22.01 16.28
CA CYS A 386 3.03 -20.54 16.39
C CYS A 386 4.41 -20.02 16.81
N SER A 387 5.10 -20.69 17.73
CA SER A 387 6.45 -20.30 18.16
C SER A 387 7.47 -20.43 17.03
N ILE A 388 7.40 -21.51 16.24
CA ILE A 388 8.25 -21.71 15.05
C ILE A 388 7.97 -20.62 14.01
N PHE A 389 6.70 -20.39 13.68
CA PHE A 389 6.30 -19.36 12.71
C PHE A 389 6.74 -17.96 13.16
N THR A 390 6.67 -17.68 14.46
CA THR A 390 7.14 -16.41 15.02
C THR A 390 8.66 -16.26 14.89
N ALA A 391 9.43 -17.30 15.21
CA ALA A 391 10.89 -17.28 15.08
C ALA A 391 11.34 -17.06 13.62
N VAL A 392 10.68 -17.74 12.67
CA VAL A 392 10.94 -17.54 11.24
C VAL A 392 10.55 -16.12 10.82
N SER A 393 9.40 -15.60 11.25
CA SER A 393 8.94 -14.24 10.92
C SER A 393 9.84 -13.15 11.49
N LEU A 394 10.36 -13.31 12.72
CA LEU A 394 11.35 -12.42 13.31
C LEU A 394 12.64 -12.38 12.49
N TYR A 395 13.15 -13.56 12.10
CA TYR A 395 14.33 -13.65 11.27
C TYR A 395 14.11 -13.03 9.88
N THR A 396 12.97 -13.29 9.24
CA THR A 396 12.62 -12.70 7.94
C THR A 396 12.50 -11.17 8.03
N THR A 397 11.89 -10.66 9.09
CA THR A 397 11.80 -9.21 9.35
C THR A 397 13.20 -8.61 9.49
N PHE A 398 14.06 -9.22 10.30
CA PHE A 398 15.42 -8.77 10.50
C PHE A 398 16.25 -8.79 9.20
N ALA A 399 16.21 -9.92 8.47
CA ALA A 399 16.94 -10.09 7.22
C ALA A 399 16.50 -9.09 6.15
N THR A 400 15.19 -8.91 5.96
CA THR A 400 14.64 -7.97 4.97
C THR A 400 14.94 -6.52 5.32
N LEU A 401 14.86 -6.14 6.60
CA LEU A 401 15.13 -4.78 7.04
C LEU A 401 16.61 -4.40 6.91
N VAL A 402 17.53 -5.28 7.34
CA VAL A 402 18.97 -5.06 7.19
C VAL A 402 19.39 -5.03 5.72
N ASN A 403 18.89 -5.96 4.91
CA ASN A 403 19.20 -6.00 3.48
C ASN A 403 18.59 -4.82 2.71
N SER A 404 17.47 -4.26 3.17
CA SER A 404 16.91 -3.02 2.63
C SER A 404 17.79 -1.80 2.90
N ILE A 405 18.60 -1.83 3.96
CA ILE A 405 19.46 -0.71 4.37
C ILE A 405 20.84 -0.81 3.71
N ALA A 406 21.33 -2.04 3.53
CA ALA A 406 22.68 -2.30 3.07
C ALA A 406 22.84 -2.11 1.55
N GLU A 407 24.00 -1.61 1.12
CA GLU A 407 24.34 -1.50 -0.31
C GLU A 407 24.54 -2.87 -0.99
N LYS A 408 24.78 -3.92 -0.20
CA LYS A 408 24.91 -5.32 -0.61
C LYS A 408 24.14 -6.20 0.36
N VAL A 409 23.62 -7.33 -0.12
CA VAL A 409 22.97 -8.34 0.73
C VAL A 409 23.96 -8.80 1.80
N LEU A 410 23.71 -8.42 3.06
CA LEU A 410 24.53 -8.75 4.23
C LEU A 410 24.09 -10.09 4.83
N ILE A 411 22.78 -10.31 4.87
CA ILE A 411 22.19 -11.50 5.47
C ILE A 411 21.69 -12.40 4.34
N PRO A 412 22.14 -13.66 4.25
CA PRO A 412 21.73 -14.55 3.17
C PRO A 412 20.25 -14.92 3.30
N ILE A 413 19.45 -14.54 2.29
CA ILE A 413 18.01 -14.88 2.17
C ILE A 413 17.83 -16.28 1.52
N GLY A 414 18.92 -16.84 0.98
CA GLY A 414 18.94 -18.12 0.27
C GLY A 414 18.72 -17.99 -1.24
N ASN A 415 19.04 -19.05 -1.97
CA ASN A 415 18.91 -19.07 -3.43
C ASN A 415 17.45 -19.25 -3.84
N ILE A 416 17.12 -18.80 -5.06
CA ILE A 416 15.83 -19.10 -5.68
C ILE A 416 15.74 -20.61 -5.91
N VAL A 417 14.65 -21.23 -5.44
CA VAL A 417 14.48 -22.69 -5.42
C VAL A 417 14.33 -23.26 -6.83
N MET A 418 13.56 -22.57 -7.69
CA MET A 418 13.36 -22.95 -9.09
C MET A 418 13.35 -21.72 -9.99
N SER A 419 13.94 -21.83 -11.19
CA SER A 419 13.94 -20.72 -12.13
C SER A 419 12.54 -20.41 -12.67
N SER A 420 12.23 -19.13 -12.81
CA SER A 420 10.94 -18.61 -13.31
C SER A 420 10.50 -19.22 -14.64
N ALA A 421 11.44 -19.52 -15.55
CA ALA A 421 11.13 -20.18 -16.82
C ALA A 421 10.62 -21.61 -16.62
N LYS A 422 11.33 -22.43 -15.82
CA LYS A 422 10.91 -23.81 -15.53
C LYS A 422 9.57 -23.85 -14.81
N PHE A 423 9.34 -22.91 -13.90
CA PHE A 423 8.07 -22.84 -13.18
C PHE A 423 6.89 -22.43 -14.09
N GLN A 424 7.10 -21.47 -15.00
CA GLN A 424 6.11 -21.11 -16.02
C GLN A 424 5.77 -22.33 -16.91
N ASP A 425 6.74 -23.15 -17.27
CA ASP A 425 6.51 -24.38 -18.05
C ASP A 425 5.65 -25.41 -17.28
N ILE A 426 5.87 -25.58 -15.97
CA ILE A 426 5.06 -26.47 -15.12
C ILE A 426 3.60 -25.97 -15.06
N LEU A 427 3.40 -24.66 -14.84
CA LEU A 427 2.06 -24.07 -14.78
C LEU A 427 1.33 -24.14 -16.13
N ALA A 428 2.06 -24.01 -17.24
CA ALA A 428 1.52 -24.10 -18.59
C ALA A 428 1.30 -25.55 -19.07
N LEU A 429 1.75 -26.57 -18.33
CA LEU A 429 1.66 -27.98 -18.73
C LEU A 429 0.21 -28.40 -18.98
N GLY A 430 -0.69 -28.07 -18.05
CA GLY A 430 -2.12 -28.36 -18.19
C GLY A 430 -2.75 -27.70 -19.43
N ARG A 431 -2.33 -26.48 -19.76
CA ARG A 431 -2.76 -25.77 -20.97
C ARG A 431 -2.25 -26.45 -22.26
N ARG A 432 -1.01 -26.94 -22.27
CA ARG A 432 -0.44 -27.70 -23.40
C ARG A 432 -1.15 -29.04 -23.61
N CYS A 433 -1.52 -29.74 -22.54
CA CYS A 433 -2.30 -30.97 -22.63
C CYS A 433 -3.70 -30.78 -23.26
N LEU A 434 -4.27 -29.57 -23.16
CA LEU A 434 -5.55 -29.21 -23.76
C LEU A 434 -5.47 -28.75 -25.24
N GLY A 435 -4.30 -28.81 -25.88
CA GLY A 435 -4.15 -28.67 -27.34
C GLY A 435 -4.49 -27.30 -27.95
N LYS A 436 -4.49 -26.22 -27.16
CA LYS A 436 -4.77 -24.86 -27.67
C LYS A 436 -3.46 -24.12 -28.01
N ASP A 437 -3.22 -23.92 -29.31
CA ASP A 437 -2.04 -23.23 -29.84
C ASP A 437 -1.95 -21.74 -29.46
N LEU A 438 -0.72 -21.34 -29.15
CA LEU A 438 -0.25 -20.00 -28.80
C LEU A 438 -0.19 -19.10 -30.04
N SER A 439 -0.98 -18.02 -30.08
CA SER A 439 -0.62 -16.77 -30.81
C SER A 439 -1.68 -15.67 -30.76
N LYS A 440 -2.93 -15.94 -30.34
CA LYS A 440 -4.06 -15.01 -30.53
C LYS A 440 -4.83 -14.56 -29.28
N ILE A 441 -4.33 -14.79 -28.07
CA ILE A 441 -5.02 -14.29 -26.86
C ILE A 441 -4.26 -13.08 -26.36
N GLU A 442 -4.87 -11.91 -26.56
CA GLU A 442 -4.44 -10.61 -26.04
C GLU A 442 -4.15 -10.70 -24.54
N ASN A 443 -3.15 -9.92 -24.09
CA ASN A 443 -2.77 -9.80 -22.68
C ASN A 443 -4.03 -9.74 -21.80
N PRO A 444 -4.30 -10.76 -20.97
CA PRO A 444 -5.43 -10.67 -20.07
C PRO A 444 -5.17 -9.49 -19.15
N SER A 445 -6.19 -8.67 -18.93
CA SER A 445 -6.15 -7.70 -17.84
C SER A 445 -6.24 -8.46 -16.52
N SER A 446 -5.15 -9.10 -16.09
CA SER A 446 -5.08 -9.82 -14.82
C SER A 446 -5.27 -8.81 -13.70
N ARG A 447 -6.37 -8.93 -12.93
CA ARG A 447 -6.65 -8.03 -11.83
C ARG A 447 -5.89 -8.52 -10.60
N ALA A 448 -5.07 -7.67 -9.99
CA ALA A 448 -4.35 -7.99 -8.77
C ALA A 448 -5.29 -8.27 -7.57
N SER A 449 -6.56 -7.85 -7.65
CA SER A 449 -7.62 -8.06 -6.67
C SER A 449 -8.37 -9.39 -6.84
N ASP A 450 -8.38 -9.98 -8.05
CA ASP A 450 -9.13 -11.23 -8.33
C ASP A 450 -8.71 -12.39 -7.40
N PRO A 451 -7.41 -12.62 -7.08
CA PRO A 451 -7.01 -13.67 -6.15
C PRO A 451 -7.66 -13.51 -4.78
N LEU A 452 -7.67 -12.29 -4.24
CA LEU A 452 -8.28 -12.02 -2.94
C LEU A 452 -9.79 -12.18 -2.96
N PHE A 453 -10.45 -11.77 -4.06
CA PHE A 453 -11.89 -11.98 -4.24
C PHE A 453 -12.27 -13.47 -4.13
N TYR A 454 -11.57 -14.34 -4.87
CA TYR A 454 -11.85 -15.77 -4.84
C TYR A 454 -11.48 -16.39 -3.49
N LEU A 455 -10.36 -15.98 -2.89
CA LEU A 455 -9.93 -16.48 -1.59
C LEU A 455 -10.96 -16.18 -0.49
N CYS A 456 -11.45 -14.94 -0.42
CA CYS A 456 -12.42 -14.51 0.60
C CYS A 456 -13.75 -15.25 0.48
N ASN A 457 -14.25 -15.40 -0.76
CA ASN A 457 -15.52 -16.07 -1.02
C ASN A 457 -15.44 -17.59 -0.82
N GLY A 458 -14.34 -18.23 -1.25
CA GLY A 458 -14.12 -19.65 -1.03
C GLY A 458 -14.05 -19.99 0.46
N LEU A 459 -13.32 -19.18 1.23
CA LEU A 459 -13.22 -19.35 2.68
C LEU A 459 -14.57 -19.16 3.38
N ALA A 460 -15.29 -18.07 3.08
CA ALA A 460 -16.62 -17.82 3.65
C ALA A 460 -17.60 -18.95 3.34
N SER A 461 -17.56 -19.50 2.11
CA SER A 461 -18.45 -20.58 1.71
C SER A 461 -18.17 -21.91 2.40
N LEU A 462 -16.90 -22.32 2.52
CA LEU A 462 -16.59 -23.58 3.21
C LEU A 462 -16.87 -23.48 4.70
N ALA A 463 -16.66 -22.31 5.29
CA ALA A 463 -16.90 -22.09 6.70
C ALA A 463 -18.39 -21.90 7.05
N ALA A 464 -19.24 -21.60 6.07
CA ALA A 464 -20.69 -21.53 6.24
C ALA A 464 -21.37 -22.91 6.30
N ILE A 465 -20.64 -24.00 6.00
CA ILE A 465 -21.17 -25.37 6.04
C ILE A 465 -21.47 -25.76 7.50
N GLN A 466 -22.72 -26.18 7.76
CA GLN A 466 -23.16 -26.72 9.05
C GLN A 466 -23.73 -28.12 8.89
N ASN A 467 -23.41 -29.01 9.85
CA ASN A 467 -23.92 -30.38 9.86
C ASN A 467 -25.34 -30.48 10.47
N THR A 468 -25.68 -29.56 11.38
CA THR A 468 -26.97 -29.54 12.08
C THR A 468 -27.49 -28.12 12.24
N LEU A 469 -28.77 -27.89 11.94
CA LEU A 469 -29.46 -26.60 12.14
C LEU A 469 -29.74 -26.25 13.62
N MET A 470 -29.63 -27.24 14.52
CA MET A 470 -30.10 -27.13 15.91
C MET A 470 -28.99 -26.85 16.94
N ASP A 471 -27.71 -26.77 16.54
CA ASP A 471 -26.62 -26.51 17.48
C ASP A 471 -26.28 -25.00 17.54
N PRO A 472 -26.73 -24.27 18.58
CA PRO A 472 -26.47 -22.83 18.68
C PRO A 472 -25.00 -22.52 18.88
N THR A 473 -24.22 -23.41 19.52
CA THR A 473 -22.79 -23.18 19.78
C THR A 473 -21.97 -23.25 18.50
N GLN A 474 -22.26 -24.19 17.61
CA GLN A 474 -21.67 -24.22 16.26
C GLN A 474 -22.01 -22.95 15.48
N ALA A 475 -23.26 -22.46 15.55
CA ALA A 475 -23.65 -21.23 14.87
C ALA A 475 -22.84 -20.02 15.35
N TYR A 476 -22.64 -19.84 16.66
CA TYR A 476 -21.82 -18.74 17.18
C TYR A 476 -20.37 -18.81 16.71
N LEU A 477 -19.79 -20.01 16.67
CA LEU A 477 -18.41 -20.20 16.21
C LEU A 477 -18.27 -19.92 14.71
N SER A 478 -19.28 -20.21 13.89
CA SER A 478 -19.26 -19.92 12.45
C SER A 478 -19.36 -18.42 12.10
N ILE A 479 -19.79 -17.55 13.04
CA ILE A 479 -19.94 -16.10 12.78
C ILE A 479 -18.64 -15.45 12.29
N PRO A 480 -17.52 -15.45 13.04
CA PRO A 480 -16.28 -14.80 12.61
C PRO A 480 -15.73 -15.44 11.33
N TRP A 481 -15.88 -16.75 11.20
CA TRP A 481 -15.42 -17.55 10.07
C TRP A 481 -16.06 -17.17 8.73
N VAL A 482 -17.29 -16.67 8.73
CA VAL A 482 -17.97 -16.24 7.50
C VAL A 482 -17.97 -14.71 7.38
N LEU A 483 -18.17 -13.98 8.48
CA LEU A 483 -18.28 -12.51 8.47
C LEU A 483 -16.96 -11.83 8.08
N ILE A 484 -15.85 -12.30 8.64
CA ILE A 484 -14.54 -11.69 8.41
C ILE A 484 -14.13 -11.83 6.93
N PRO A 485 -14.04 -13.04 6.36
CA PRO A 485 -13.68 -13.18 4.95
C PRO A 485 -14.78 -12.70 4.02
N GLY A 486 -16.05 -13.04 4.28
CA GLY A 486 -17.17 -12.76 3.38
C GLY A 486 -17.60 -11.29 3.34
N ALA A 487 -17.41 -10.54 4.43
CA ALA A 487 -17.80 -9.13 4.50
C ALA A 487 -16.61 -8.18 4.70
N ILE A 488 -15.86 -8.31 5.80
CA ILE A 488 -14.81 -7.34 6.17
C ILE A 488 -13.68 -7.32 5.12
N MET A 489 -13.11 -8.49 4.83
CA MET A 489 -12.04 -8.63 3.84
C MET A 489 -12.56 -8.38 2.42
N GLN A 490 -13.82 -8.70 2.15
CA GLN A 490 -14.45 -8.42 0.86
C GLN A 490 -14.62 -6.91 0.60
N LEU A 491 -14.91 -6.11 1.63
CA LEU A 491 -14.89 -4.64 1.53
C LEU A 491 -13.48 -4.10 1.27
N TYR A 492 -12.47 -4.73 1.85
CA TYR A 492 -11.08 -4.42 1.55
C TYR A 492 -10.76 -4.71 0.06
N VAL A 493 -11.18 -5.85 -0.49
CA VAL A 493 -11.07 -6.15 -1.93
C VAL A 493 -11.79 -5.11 -2.78
N CYS A 494 -13.01 -4.72 -2.39
CA CYS A 494 -13.76 -3.65 -3.06
C CYS A 494 -12.95 -2.34 -3.11
N ARG A 495 -12.26 -1.98 -2.03
CA ARG A 495 -11.43 -0.76 -1.98
C ARG A 495 -10.25 -0.84 -2.94
N ILE A 496 -9.60 -2.00 -3.05
CA ILE A 496 -8.52 -2.25 -4.01
C ILE A 496 -9.05 -2.09 -5.44
N ASP A 497 -10.20 -2.69 -5.75
CA ASP A 497 -10.79 -2.64 -7.09
C ASP A 497 -11.15 -1.23 -7.57
N VAL A 498 -11.66 -0.38 -6.68
CA VAL A 498 -11.99 1.03 -7.01
C VAL A 498 -10.76 1.79 -7.52
N GLN A 499 -9.58 1.48 -6.99
CA GLN A 499 -8.34 2.17 -7.37
C GLN A 499 -7.73 1.66 -8.67
N GLY A 500 -8.08 0.44 -9.08
CA GLY A 500 -7.64 -0.15 -10.35
C GLY A 500 -8.20 0.51 -11.63
N GLY A 501 -8.92 1.65 -11.50
CA GLY A 501 -9.33 2.48 -12.64
C GLY A 501 -10.52 1.95 -13.45
N ARG A 502 -11.21 0.90 -13.01
CA ARG A 502 -12.36 0.30 -13.71
C ARG A 502 -13.68 0.61 -13.00
N ARG A 503 -14.57 1.35 -13.68
CA ARG A 503 -15.84 1.87 -13.13
C ARG A 503 -16.81 0.82 -12.57
N PHE A 504 -16.65 -0.47 -12.89
CA PHE A 504 -17.58 -1.55 -12.51
C PHE A 504 -16.94 -2.75 -11.78
N GLY A 505 -15.62 -2.76 -11.58
CA GLY A 505 -14.93 -3.91 -10.95
C GLY A 505 -15.33 -4.14 -9.49
N SER A 506 -15.58 -3.05 -8.76
CA SER A 506 -15.92 -3.06 -7.33
C SER A 506 -17.35 -3.50 -7.01
N VAL A 507 -18.25 -3.52 -8.00
CA VAL A 507 -19.68 -3.80 -7.80
C VAL A 507 -19.89 -5.23 -7.30
N LEU A 508 -19.19 -6.21 -7.91
CA LEU A 508 -19.35 -7.62 -7.57
C LEU A 508 -18.90 -7.91 -6.12
N PRO A 509 -17.67 -7.52 -5.68
CA PRO A 509 -17.28 -7.68 -4.28
C PRO A 509 -18.23 -7.01 -3.30
N PHE A 510 -18.69 -5.79 -3.59
CA PHE A 510 -19.60 -5.05 -2.72
C PHE A 510 -20.96 -5.74 -2.54
N CYS A 511 -21.56 -6.23 -3.62
CA CYS A 511 -22.82 -6.98 -3.53
C CYS A 511 -22.64 -8.28 -2.72
N TYR A 512 -21.53 -8.98 -2.91
CA TYR A 512 -21.24 -10.22 -2.18
C TYR A 512 -21.01 -9.97 -0.68
N THR A 513 -20.39 -8.84 -0.31
CA THR A 513 -20.32 -8.39 1.08
C THR A 513 -21.72 -8.32 1.70
N ALA A 514 -22.68 -7.69 1.00
CA ALA A 514 -24.04 -7.56 1.51
C ALA A 514 -24.73 -8.92 1.68
N VAL A 515 -24.54 -9.85 0.73
CA VAL A 515 -25.08 -11.21 0.83
C VAL A 515 -24.48 -11.96 2.02
N TRP A 516 -23.15 -12.02 2.15
CA TRP A 516 -22.50 -12.72 3.25
C TRP A 516 -22.81 -12.10 4.62
N ALA A 517 -22.83 -10.78 4.72
CA ALA A 517 -23.18 -10.09 5.97
C ALA A 517 -24.62 -10.41 6.39
N THR A 518 -25.57 -10.33 5.46
CA THR A 518 -26.98 -10.65 5.74
C THR A 518 -27.15 -12.14 6.10
N TRP A 519 -26.44 -13.02 5.39
CA TRP A 519 -26.42 -14.45 5.68
C TRP A 519 -25.97 -14.71 7.11
N VAL A 520 -24.84 -14.14 7.54
CA VAL A 520 -24.32 -14.36 8.90
C VAL A 520 -25.30 -13.87 9.96
N TRP A 521 -25.79 -12.65 9.83
CA TRP A 521 -26.69 -12.07 10.82
C TRP A 521 -28.01 -12.82 10.94
N LEU A 522 -28.59 -13.27 9.83
CA LEU A 522 -29.85 -13.99 9.85
C LEU A 522 -29.70 -15.47 10.22
N ARG A 523 -28.71 -16.16 9.63
CA ARG A 523 -28.52 -17.61 9.79
C ARG A 523 -27.86 -17.98 11.12
N PHE A 524 -26.84 -17.24 11.53
CA PHE A 524 -26.02 -17.62 12.69
C PHE A 524 -26.35 -16.78 13.94
N ALA A 525 -26.56 -15.46 13.79
CA ALA A 525 -26.88 -14.59 14.92
C ALA A 525 -28.39 -14.43 15.19
N GLY A 526 -29.25 -14.69 14.20
CA GLY A 526 -30.70 -14.46 14.26
C GLY A 526 -31.40 -15.08 15.48
N PRO A 527 -31.18 -16.38 15.79
CA PRO A 527 -31.78 -17.03 16.96
C PRO A 527 -31.43 -16.34 18.30
N SER A 528 -30.23 -15.76 18.40
CA SER A 528 -29.74 -15.07 19.61
C SER A 528 -30.37 -13.69 19.82
N LEU A 529 -30.74 -13.02 18.73
CA LEU A 529 -31.34 -11.69 18.72
C LEU A 529 -32.87 -11.74 18.88
N GLY A 530 -33.45 -12.93 19.05
CA GLY A 530 -34.90 -13.13 19.06
C GLY A 530 -35.55 -12.91 17.69
N ILE A 531 -34.76 -12.82 16.61
CA ILE A 531 -35.24 -12.69 15.23
C ILE A 531 -35.54 -14.09 14.73
N THR A 532 -36.78 -14.53 14.89
CA THR A 532 -37.25 -15.79 14.32
C THR A 532 -37.56 -15.62 12.84
N ALA A 533 -37.31 -16.63 12.00
CA ALA A 533 -37.67 -16.61 10.58
C ALA A 533 -39.18 -16.36 10.31
N ASN A 534 -40.02 -16.52 11.34
CA ASN A 534 -41.46 -16.23 11.31
C ASN A 534 -41.84 -14.75 11.39
N SER A 535 -40.91 -13.84 11.73
CA SER A 535 -41.16 -12.39 11.72
C SER A 535 -40.57 -11.75 10.47
N ASP A 536 -41.47 -11.27 9.61
CA ASP A 536 -41.27 -10.35 8.48
C ASP A 536 -40.92 -10.96 7.13
N GLY A 537 -41.90 -10.88 6.21
CA GLY A 537 -41.68 -11.04 4.77
C GLY A 537 -40.62 -10.09 4.18
N GLY A 538 -40.09 -9.16 4.98
CA GLY A 538 -38.93 -8.33 4.66
C GLY A 538 -37.65 -9.12 4.39
N PHE A 539 -37.36 -10.19 5.16
CA PHE A 539 -36.15 -11.01 4.91
C PHE A 539 -36.28 -11.83 3.64
N THR A 540 -37.45 -12.42 3.40
CA THR A 540 -37.77 -13.11 2.15
C THR A 540 -37.70 -12.15 0.95
N ALA A 541 -38.25 -10.93 1.09
CA ALA A 541 -38.13 -9.89 0.07
C ALA A 541 -36.67 -9.48 -0.19
N GLY A 542 -35.85 -9.40 0.86
CA GLY A 542 -34.40 -9.16 0.74
C GLY A 542 -33.67 -10.26 -0.02
N ALA A 543 -33.97 -11.53 0.25
CA ALA A 543 -33.42 -12.65 -0.50
C ALA A 543 -33.84 -12.61 -1.99
N ILE A 544 -35.10 -12.28 -2.29
CA ILE A 544 -35.59 -12.09 -3.66
C ILE A 544 -34.85 -10.93 -4.35
N ALA A 545 -34.62 -9.81 -3.64
CA ALA A 545 -33.86 -8.69 -4.18
C ALA A 545 -32.41 -9.09 -4.51
N PHE A 546 -31.76 -9.91 -3.68
CA PHE A 546 -30.43 -10.43 -3.98
C PHE A 546 -30.39 -11.33 -5.22
N LEU A 547 -31.42 -12.16 -5.46
CA LEU A 547 -31.52 -12.95 -6.70
C LEU A 547 -31.57 -12.03 -7.93
N ILE A 548 -32.44 -11.01 -7.91
CA ILE A 548 -32.57 -10.06 -9.01
C ILE A 548 -31.25 -9.34 -9.27
N ILE A 549 -30.58 -8.88 -8.21
CA ILE A 549 -29.26 -8.22 -8.31
C ILE A 549 -28.23 -9.19 -8.89
N ASN A 550 -28.19 -10.44 -8.42
CA ASN A 550 -27.19 -11.40 -8.84
C ASN A 550 -27.39 -11.89 -10.28
N ILE A 551 -28.63 -11.93 -10.81
CA ILE A 551 -28.89 -12.11 -12.24
C ILE A 551 -28.17 -11.03 -13.09
N PHE A 552 -28.21 -9.78 -12.64
CA PHE A 552 -27.47 -8.69 -13.30
C PHE A 552 -25.94 -8.89 -13.18
N LEU A 553 -25.47 -9.34 -12.02
CA LEU A 553 -24.04 -9.65 -11.82
C LEU A 553 -23.56 -10.81 -12.70
N ILE A 554 -24.40 -11.83 -12.94
CA ILE A 554 -24.11 -12.92 -13.88
C ILE A 554 -23.92 -12.38 -15.29
N ALA A 555 -24.77 -11.45 -15.74
CA ALA A 555 -24.63 -10.82 -17.05
C ALA A 555 -23.32 -10.03 -17.17
N LEU A 556 -22.90 -9.32 -16.11
CA LEU A 556 -21.60 -8.63 -16.06
C LEU A 556 -20.43 -9.62 -16.04
N ALA A 557 -20.52 -10.70 -15.25
CA ALA A 557 -19.49 -11.72 -15.14
C ALA A 557 -19.31 -12.51 -16.44
N ALA A 558 -20.38 -12.72 -17.21
CA ALA A 558 -20.36 -13.34 -18.54
C ALA A 558 -19.51 -12.56 -19.55
N GLN A 559 -19.29 -11.25 -19.33
CA GLN A 559 -18.40 -10.41 -20.14
C GLN A 559 -16.95 -10.42 -19.66
N ALA A 560 -16.67 -10.96 -18.46
CA ALA A 560 -15.34 -10.94 -17.86
C ALA A 560 -14.52 -12.19 -18.19
N ASN A 561 -14.86 -13.33 -17.59
CA ASN A 561 -14.23 -14.63 -17.84
C ASN A 561 -15.17 -15.76 -17.41
N PHE A 562 -14.93 -16.96 -17.94
CA PHE A 562 -15.83 -18.10 -17.73
C PHE A 562 -15.88 -18.56 -16.27
N VAL A 563 -14.75 -18.55 -15.56
CA VAL A 563 -14.69 -18.92 -14.14
C VAL A 563 -15.53 -17.97 -13.28
N GLN A 564 -15.40 -16.66 -13.49
CA GLN A 564 -16.17 -15.64 -12.78
C GLN A 564 -17.67 -15.79 -13.06
N PHE A 565 -18.04 -16.08 -14.31
CA PHE A 565 -19.43 -16.43 -14.67
C PHE A 565 -19.94 -17.64 -13.87
N LEU A 566 -19.16 -18.73 -13.82
CA LEU A 566 -19.55 -19.94 -13.12
C LEU A 566 -19.68 -19.71 -11.60
N VAL A 567 -18.77 -18.93 -11.01
CA VAL A 567 -18.86 -18.50 -9.59
C VAL A 567 -20.12 -17.68 -9.35
N THR A 568 -20.46 -16.72 -10.22
CA THR A 568 -21.72 -15.94 -10.07
C THR A 568 -22.98 -16.78 -10.25
N LEU A 569 -22.94 -17.79 -11.11
CA LEU A 569 -24.06 -18.69 -11.34
C LEU A 569 -24.28 -19.62 -10.14
N VAL A 570 -23.21 -20.14 -9.53
CA VAL A 570 -23.33 -20.93 -8.30
C VAL A 570 -23.75 -20.06 -7.12
N MET A 571 -23.32 -18.80 -7.05
CA MET A 571 -23.80 -17.84 -6.05
C MET A 571 -25.32 -17.64 -6.13
N GLU A 572 -25.90 -17.66 -7.33
CA GLU A 572 -27.37 -17.60 -7.48
C GLU A 572 -28.04 -18.75 -6.72
N VAL A 573 -27.50 -19.96 -6.86
CA VAL A 573 -28.00 -21.14 -6.15
C VAL A 573 -27.77 -21.02 -4.64
N VAL A 574 -26.65 -20.44 -4.20
CA VAL A 574 -26.43 -20.11 -2.78
C VAL A 574 -27.52 -19.16 -2.27
N ILE A 575 -27.86 -18.10 -3.01
CA ILE A 575 -28.93 -17.16 -2.63
C ILE A 575 -30.30 -17.87 -2.67
N VAL A 576 -30.54 -18.84 -3.56
CA VAL A 576 -31.74 -19.69 -3.50
C VAL A 576 -31.79 -20.51 -2.22
N CYS A 577 -30.66 -21.09 -1.77
CA CYS A 577 -30.58 -21.74 -0.46
C CYS A 577 -30.89 -20.75 0.67
N PHE A 578 -30.42 -19.49 0.59
CA PHE A 578 -30.78 -18.44 1.54
C PHE A 578 -32.29 -18.19 1.58
N LEU A 579 -32.92 -18.09 0.41
CA LEU A 579 -34.37 -17.90 0.30
C LEU A 579 -35.12 -19.08 0.93
N LEU A 580 -34.72 -20.32 0.62
CA LEU A 580 -35.32 -21.52 1.19
C LEU A 580 -35.14 -21.59 2.71
N PHE A 581 -34.03 -21.07 3.24
CA PHE A 581 -33.82 -20.91 4.68
C PHE A 581 -34.85 -19.95 5.28
N THR A 582 -35.08 -18.79 4.67
CA THR A 582 -36.11 -17.83 5.14
C THR A 582 -37.54 -18.39 5.08
N LEU A 583 -37.78 -19.40 4.24
CA LEU A 583 -39.06 -20.09 4.10
C LEU A 583 -39.18 -21.36 4.94
N GLU A 584 -38.18 -21.66 5.79
CA GLU A 584 -38.08 -22.88 6.61
C GLU A 584 -38.18 -24.19 5.79
N ARG A 585 -37.78 -24.16 4.51
CA ARG A 585 -37.86 -25.28 3.57
C ARG A 585 -36.50 -25.70 3.00
N LEU A 586 -35.40 -25.32 3.65
CA LEU A 586 -34.06 -25.60 3.15
C LEU A 586 -33.67 -27.08 3.32
N PRO A 587 -33.41 -27.82 2.23
CA PRO A 587 -32.75 -29.11 2.33
C PRO A 587 -31.26 -28.94 2.65
N LEU A 588 -30.84 -29.34 3.85
CA LEU A 588 -29.43 -29.31 4.28
C LEU A 588 -28.43 -29.93 3.27
N PRO A 589 -28.70 -31.11 2.66
CA PRO A 589 -27.75 -31.69 1.71
C PRO A 589 -27.50 -30.80 0.47
N LEU A 590 -28.50 -30.02 0.05
CA LEU A 590 -28.35 -29.08 -1.07
C LEU A 590 -27.42 -27.93 -0.68
N GLU A 591 -27.62 -27.34 0.50
CA GLU A 591 -26.76 -26.26 1.01
C GLU A 591 -25.30 -26.69 1.07
N ILE A 592 -25.03 -27.86 1.67
CA ILE A 592 -23.68 -28.41 1.78
C ILE A 592 -23.06 -28.63 0.39
N ALA A 593 -23.80 -29.23 -0.54
CA ALA A 593 -23.31 -29.48 -1.89
C ALA A 593 -22.98 -28.19 -2.64
N VAL A 594 -23.87 -27.19 -2.60
CA VAL A 594 -23.72 -25.93 -3.32
C VAL A 594 -22.56 -25.10 -2.74
N LEU A 595 -22.45 -25.00 -1.41
CA LEU A 595 -21.33 -24.31 -0.75
C LEU A 595 -19.99 -25.01 -1.03
N SER A 596 -19.97 -26.34 -1.06
CA SER A 596 -18.76 -27.11 -1.41
C SER A 596 -18.33 -26.87 -2.86
N VAL A 597 -19.28 -26.90 -3.82
CA VAL A 597 -19.00 -26.59 -5.23
C VAL A 597 -18.49 -25.15 -5.38
N PHE A 598 -19.13 -24.19 -4.71
CA PHE A 598 -18.71 -22.80 -4.72
C PHE A 598 -17.29 -22.61 -4.19
N SER A 599 -16.95 -23.28 -3.08
CA SER A 599 -15.60 -23.27 -2.49
C SER A 599 -14.55 -23.84 -3.45
N ILE A 600 -14.81 -24.96 -4.10
CA ILE A 600 -13.90 -25.59 -5.08
C ILE A 600 -13.66 -24.67 -6.28
N LEU A 601 -14.73 -24.04 -6.80
CA LEU A 601 -14.61 -23.07 -7.90
C LEU A 601 -13.79 -21.85 -7.50
N CYS A 602 -13.98 -21.35 -6.29
CA CYS A 602 -13.19 -20.26 -5.74
C CYS A 602 -11.72 -20.68 -5.55
N LEU A 603 -11.43 -21.90 -5.10
CA LEU A 603 -10.05 -22.38 -4.98
C LEU A 603 -9.35 -22.47 -6.35
N TYR A 604 -10.06 -22.92 -7.38
CA TYR A 604 -9.56 -22.91 -8.76
C TYR A 604 -9.35 -21.48 -9.28
N GLY A 605 -10.35 -20.60 -9.07
CA GLY A 605 -10.26 -19.18 -9.45
C GLY A 605 -9.10 -18.48 -8.75
N PHE A 606 -8.86 -18.76 -7.47
CA PHE A 606 -7.72 -18.27 -6.73
C PHE A 606 -6.40 -18.73 -7.37
N LEU A 607 -6.21 -20.04 -7.57
CA LEU A 607 -5.00 -20.59 -8.18
C LEU A 607 -4.72 -19.98 -9.57
N ALA A 608 -5.74 -19.95 -10.43
CA ALA A 608 -5.61 -19.45 -11.78
C ALA A 608 -5.30 -17.94 -11.81
N SER A 609 -6.02 -17.13 -11.01
CA SER A 609 -5.84 -15.68 -11.00
C SER A 609 -4.51 -15.30 -10.37
N PHE A 610 -4.10 -16.02 -9.33
CA PHE A 610 -2.85 -15.78 -8.62
C PHE A 610 -1.65 -16.12 -9.51
N ALA A 611 -1.64 -17.29 -10.16
CA ALA A 611 -0.58 -17.68 -11.10
C ALA A 611 -0.51 -16.72 -12.30
N ASN A 612 -1.66 -16.34 -12.87
CA ASN A 612 -1.69 -15.46 -14.03
C ASN A 612 -1.21 -14.04 -13.69
N SER A 613 -1.60 -13.53 -12.52
CA SER A 613 -1.20 -12.20 -12.06
C SER A 613 0.27 -12.14 -11.64
N LEU A 614 0.83 -13.23 -11.10
CA LEU A 614 2.25 -13.31 -10.72
C LEU A 614 3.19 -13.16 -11.93
N PHE A 615 2.81 -13.69 -13.09
CA PHE A 615 3.63 -13.67 -14.30
C PHE A 615 3.13 -12.68 -15.37
N ASN A 616 2.01 -12.01 -15.11
CA ASN A 616 1.31 -11.14 -16.05
C ASN A 616 1.08 -11.81 -17.42
N LYS A 617 0.75 -13.11 -17.38
CA LYS A 617 0.55 -14.00 -18.54
C LYS A 617 -0.57 -14.98 -18.20
N GLU A 618 -1.36 -15.38 -19.19
CA GLU A 618 -2.34 -16.45 -18.99
C GLU A 618 -1.64 -17.82 -18.99
N LEU A 619 -1.22 -18.30 -17.81
CA LEU A 619 -0.63 -19.63 -17.65
C LEU A 619 -1.72 -20.69 -17.41
N ILE A 620 -2.66 -20.38 -16.53
CA ILE A 620 -3.82 -21.22 -16.19
C ILE A 620 -5.07 -20.62 -16.84
N LEU A 621 -5.85 -21.46 -17.51
CA LEU A 621 -7.02 -21.04 -18.27
C LEU A 621 -8.13 -20.53 -17.35
N MET A 622 -8.55 -19.27 -17.51
CA MET A 622 -9.77 -18.75 -16.89
C MET A 622 -11.02 -18.91 -17.79
N GLY A 623 -10.79 -19.30 -19.04
CA GLY A 623 -11.82 -19.44 -20.07
C GLY A 623 -12.25 -18.10 -20.67
N PRO A 624 -12.65 -18.10 -21.95
CA PRO A 624 -13.05 -16.88 -22.64
C PRO A 624 -14.35 -16.31 -22.04
N ALA A 625 -14.56 -15.01 -22.20
CA ALA A 625 -15.87 -14.40 -21.94
C ALA A 625 -16.94 -15.04 -22.84
N ILE A 626 -18.15 -15.25 -22.29
CA ILE A 626 -19.28 -15.88 -22.99
C ILE A 626 -19.84 -14.91 -24.03
N PHE A 627 -20.00 -13.65 -23.64
CA PHE A 627 -20.34 -12.59 -24.58
C PHE A 627 -19.04 -12.00 -25.12
N LYS A 628 -18.71 -12.33 -26.37
CA LYS A 628 -17.73 -11.56 -27.11
C LYS A 628 -18.24 -10.12 -27.18
N LYS A 629 -17.44 -9.17 -26.68
CA LYS A 629 -17.62 -7.77 -27.06
C LYS A 629 -17.69 -7.76 -28.59
N GLN A 630 -18.78 -7.25 -29.16
CA GLN A 630 -18.70 -6.69 -30.51
C GLN A 630 -17.76 -5.51 -30.36
N GLU A 631 -16.47 -5.76 -30.61
CA GLU A 631 -15.60 -4.66 -30.97
C GLU A 631 -16.25 -4.00 -32.20
N PRO A 632 -16.32 -2.66 -32.26
CA PRO A 632 -16.57 -2.03 -33.55
C PRO A 632 -15.56 -2.65 -34.51
N LYS A 633 -16.01 -3.10 -35.69
CA LYS A 633 -15.16 -3.70 -36.73
C LYS A 633 -13.83 -2.95 -36.72
N LYS A 634 -12.77 -3.59 -36.21
CA LYS A 634 -11.41 -3.14 -36.44
C LYS A 634 -11.27 -3.09 -37.95
N MET A 635 -11.33 -1.87 -38.51
CA MET A 635 -10.72 -1.60 -39.81
C MET A 635 -9.32 -2.21 -39.71
N GLU A 636 -9.02 -3.12 -40.63
CA GLU A 636 -7.81 -3.96 -40.66
C GLU A 636 -6.61 -3.23 -40.04
N GLU A 637 -6.29 -3.57 -38.78
CA GLU A 637 -5.16 -3.03 -38.04
C GLU A 637 -3.88 -3.51 -38.72
N GLY A 638 -3.25 -2.64 -39.49
CA GLY A 638 -1.80 -2.65 -39.60
C GLY A 638 -1.23 -2.55 -38.17
N VAL A 639 -0.33 -3.46 -37.83
CA VAL A 639 0.37 -3.57 -36.56
C VAL A 639 0.67 -2.19 -35.95
N SER A 640 -0.04 -1.77 -34.90
CA SER A 640 0.31 -0.54 -34.18
C SER A 640 1.57 -0.80 -33.36
N SER A 641 2.67 -0.13 -33.70
CA SER A 641 4.00 -0.30 -33.09
C SER A 641 4.20 0.43 -31.75
N CYS A 642 3.18 1.13 -31.23
CA CYS A 642 3.31 2.02 -30.08
C CYS A 642 3.41 1.25 -28.75
N ILE A 643 4.51 1.45 -28.03
CA ILE A 643 4.76 0.81 -26.74
C ILE A 643 4.17 1.67 -25.60
N LEU A 644 3.54 1.02 -24.60
CA LEU A 644 2.82 1.71 -23.52
C LEU A 644 3.43 1.43 -22.14
N PRO A 645 4.65 1.92 -21.84
CA PRO A 645 5.29 1.65 -20.56
C PRO A 645 4.73 2.57 -19.46
N LYS A 646 4.64 2.06 -18.23
CA LYS A 646 4.17 2.82 -17.05
C LYS A 646 5.31 3.64 -16.43
N SER A 647 5.04 4.88 -16.01
CA SER A 647 6.02 5.83 -15.44
C SER A 647 6.70 5.39 -14.14
N HIS A 648 6.02 4.60 -13.31
CA HIS A 648 6.47 4.26 -11.95
C HIS A 648 7.68 3.30 -11.91
N ARG A 649 8.11 2.77 -13.06
CA ARG A 649 9.28 1.88 -13.16
C ARG A 649 10.46 2.60 -13.79
N THR A 650 11.62 2.55 -13.14
CA THR A 650 12.86 3.10 -13.71
C THR A 650 13.26 2.42 -15.02
N SER A 651 12.96 1.12 -15.19
CA SER A 651 13.19 0.41 -16.45
C SER A 651 12.36 0.99 -17.59
N SER A 652 11.10 1.33 -17.34
CA SER A 652 10.19 1.96 -18.29
C SER A 652 10.67 3.34 -18.72
N LEU A 653 11.15 4.16 -17.79
CA LEU A 653 11.77 5.45 -18.11
C LEU A 653 13.01 5.28 -18.99
N ARG A 654 13.86 4.30 -18.69
CA ARG A 654 15.03 3.99 -19.52
C ARG A 654 14.64 3.50 -20.91
N THR A 655 13.57 2.73 -21.03
CA THR A 655 13.02 2.31 -22.34
C THR A 655 12.59 3.52 -23.17
N ILE A 656 11.83 4.44 -22.59
CA ILE A 656 11.42 5.69 -23.29
C ILE A 656 12.63 6.56 -23.62
N ALA A 657 13.58 6.71 -22.69
CA ALA A 657 14.81 7.46 -22.92
C ALA A 657 15.60 6.91 -24.11
N ASN A 658 15.79 5.58 -24.16
CA ASN A 658 16.45 4.92 -25.28
C ASN A 658 15.70 5.10 -26.61
N MET A 659 14.37 5.10 -26.60
CA MET A 659 13.58 5.36 -27.82
C MET A 659 13.77 6.79 -28.31
N LEU A 660 13.71 7.76 -27.41
CA LEU A 660 13.97 9.18 -27.75
C LEU A 660 15.39 9.38 -28.27
N ASP A 661 16.39 8.74 -27.64
CA ASP A 661 17.79 8.78 -28.07
C ASP A 661 18.05 8.05 -29.40
N ASN A 662 17.13 7.19 -29.84
CA ASN A 662 17.17 6.53 -31.15
C ASN A 662 16.29 7.24 -32.21
N GLY A 663 15.81 8.46 -31.93
CA GLY A 663 15.00 9.25 -32.89
C GLY A 663 13.50 8.91 -32.90
N GLY A 664 13.01 8.23 -31.86
CA GLY A 664 11.58 8.00 -31.66
C GLY A 664 10.82 9.26 -31.20
N VAL A 665 9.52 9.28 -31.46
CA VAL A 665 8.57 10.28 -30.96
C VAL A 665 7.67 9.64 -29.92
N CYS A 666 7.71 10.16 -28.70
CA CYS A 666 6.97 9.60 -27.56
C CYS A 666 5.97 10.60 -26.98
N GLY A 667 4.80 10.12 -26.55
CA GLY A 667 3.92 10.85 -25.65
C GLY A 667 4.45 10.77 -24.21
N ILE A 668 4.65 11.90 -23.56
CA ILE A 668 5.16 11.97 -22.18
C ILE A 668 4.23 12.80 -21.28
N PRO A 669 4.10 12.46 -19.99
CA PRO A 669 3.34 13.26 -19.04
C PRO A 669 4.05 14.59 -18.77
N THR A 670 3.29 15.60 -18.35
CA THR A 670 3.81 16.81 -17.70
C THR A 670 2.85 17.23 -16.58
N ASP A 671 3.28 18.20 -15.78
CA ASP A 671 2.45 18.89 -14.78
C ASP A 671 1.21 19.57 -15.39
N THR A 672 1.28 19.96 -16.67
CA THR A 672 0.19 20.69 -17.35
C THR A 672 -0.67 19.78 -18.22
N VAL A 673 -0.20 19.43 -19.41
CA VAL A 673 -0.88 18.53 -20.34
C VAL A 673 0.13 17.54 -20.88
N TYR A 674 -0.32 16.39 -21.38
CA TYR A 674 0.58 15.46 -22.05
C TYR A 674 1.27 16.14 -23.25
N ALA A 675 2.52 15.78 -23.48
CA ALA A 675 3.35 16.35 -24.53
C ALA A 675 3.86 15.27 -25.49
N LEU A 676 3.94 15.58 -26.79
CA LEU A 676 4.81 14.86 -27.70
C LEU A 676 6.23 15.33 -27.47
N ALA A 677 7.15 14.38 -27.41
CA ALA A 677 8.56 14.64 -27.19
C ALA A 677 9.42 13.92 -28.22
N ALA A 678 10.47 14.61 -28.66
CA ALA A 678 11.55 14.09 -29.46
C ALA A 678 12.88 14.58 -28.88
N SER A 679 13.94 13.77 -29.02
CA SER A 679 15.28 14.19 -28.63
C SER A 679 15.79 15.29 -29.56
N CYS A 680 16.38 16.35 -29.01
CA CYS A 680 17.03 17.40 -29.82
C CYS A 680 18.25 16.87 -30.60
N LYS A 681 18.74 15.66 -30.30
CA LYS A 681 19.80 15.01 -31.08
C LYS A 681 19.33 14.60 -32.49
N HIS A 682 18.03 14.52 -32.72
CA HIS A 682 17.42 13.98 -33.95
C HIS A 682 16.42 14.97 -34.57
N PRO A 683 16.86 15.88 -35.46
CA PRO A 683 15.97 16.85 -36.11
C PRO A 683 14.84 16.20 -36.91
N GLU A 684 15.08 15.02 -37.47
CA GLU A 684 14.08 14.24 -38.19
C GLU A 684 12.89 13.83 -37.29
N ALA A 685 13.15 13.51 -36.03
CA ALA A 685 12.10 13.20 -35.05
C ALA A 685 11.25 14.43 -34.71
N ILE A 686 11.84 15.62 -34.72
CA ILE A 686 11.12 16.90 -34.55
C ILE A 686 10.24 17.18 -35.77
N ASN A 687 10.74 16.92 -36.98
CA ASN A 687 9.92 17.00 -38.20
C ASN A 687 8.77 16.00 -38.18
N ARG A 688 8.98 14.78 -37.64
CA ARG A 688 7.90 13.83 -37.38
C ARG A 688 6.84 14.40 -36.43
N ILE A 689 7.21 15.14 -35.37
CA ILE A 689 6.22 15.81 -34.50
C ILE A 689 5.32 16.76 -35.31
N TYR A 690 5.88 17.57 -36.23
CA TYR A 690 5.09 18.44 -37.10
C TYR A 690 4.11 17.64 -37.96
N SER A 691 4.57 16.55 -38.59
CA SER A 691 3.73 15.68 -39.42
C SER A 691 2.65 14.94 -38.62
N ILE A 692 2.98 14.41 -37.45
CA ILE A 692 2.05 13.67 -36.58
C ILE A 692 0.89 14.56 -36.14
N LYS A 693 1.21 15.79 -35.74
CA LYS A 693 0.25 16.76 -35.22
C LYS A 693 -0.45 17.57 -36.31
N GLU A 694 0.00 17.46 -37.56
CA GLU A 694 -0.40 18.36 -38.66
C GLU A 694 -0.24 19.84 -38.24
N ARG A 695 0.91 20.11 -37.61
CA ARG A 695 1.20 21.42 -37.02
C ARG A 695 1.71 22.37 -38.09
N PRO A 696 1.19 23.62 -38.18
CA PRO A 696 1.77 24.64 -39.03
C PRO A 696 3.24 24.89 -38.66
N SER A 697 4.13 24.96 -39.66
CA SER A 697 5.56 25.27 -39.46
C SER A 697 5.78 26.61 -38.78
N GLU A 698 4.84 27.54 -38.92
CA GLU A 698 4.81 28.86 -38.26
C GLU A 698 4.67 28.78 -36.74
N LYS A 699 4.29 27.63 -36.17
CA LYS A 699 4.16 27.43 -34.72
C LYS A 699 5.39 26.70 -34.19
N PRO A 700 6.38 27.40 -33.60
CA PRO A 700 7.63 26.78 -33.19
C PRO A 700 7.42 25.71 -32.12
N ILE A 701 8.35 24.75 -32.07
CA ILE A 701 8.48 23.76 -30.99
C ILE A 701 9.37 24.34 -29.88
N CYS A 702 8.98 24.11 -28.63
CA CYS A 702 9.77 24.53 -27.46
C CYS A 702 10.72 23.45 -26.99
N ILE A 703 11.68 23.85 -26.16
CA ILE A 703 12.56 22.90 -25.47
C ILE A 703 12.12 22.73 -24.01
N CYS A 704 12.19 21.48 -23.56
CA CYS A 704 11.99 21.05 -22.20
C CYS A 704 13.36 20.70 -21.60
N ILE A 705 13.65 21.26 -20.42
CA ILE A 705 14.83 20.96 -19.62
C ILE A 705 14.39 20.48 -18.23
N SER A 706 15.26 19.75 -17.52
CA SER A 706 14.88 19.13 -16.25
C SER A 706 14.88 20.12 -15.08
N ASN A 707 15.81 21.07 -15.08
CA ASN A 707 15.95 22.07 -14.03
C ASN A 707 16.70 23.31 -14.55
N LEU A 708 16.60 24.42 -13.81
CA LEU A 708 17.28 25.68 -14.13
C LEU A 708 18.81 25.60 -13.98
N ASP A 709 19.33 24.73 -13.12
CA ASP A 709 20.77 24.61 -12.89
C ASP A 709 21.51 24.17 -14.16
N GLN A 710 20.86 23.41 -15.04
CA GLN A 710 21.39 23.10 -16.38
C GLN A 710 21.75 24.37 -17.17
N LEU A 711 20.91 25.41 -17.11
CA LEU A 711 21.20 26.69 -17.76
C LEU A 711 22.33 27.43 -17.03
N ARG A 712 22.35 27.40 -15.69
CA ARG A 712 23.37 28.10 -14.89
C ARG A 712 24.79 27.61 -15.20
N VAL A 713 24.96 26.30 -15.39
CA VAL A 713 26.26 25.69 -15.77
C VAL A 713 26.78 26.22 -17.11
N ILE A 714 25.88 26.48 -18.06
CA ILE A 714 26.24 26.93 -19.41
C ILE A 714 26.38 28.45 -19.49
N ASN A 715 25.79 29.15 -18.53
CA ASN A 715 25.80 30.60 -18.38
C ASN A 715 25.39 31.33 -19.67
N PRO A 716 24.15 31.15 -20.16
CA PRO A 716 23.62 31.94 -21.27
C PRO A 716 23.68 33.44 -20.91
N PRO A 717 23.81 34.33 -21.93
CA PRO A 717 23.90 35.78 -21.73
C PRO A 717 22.52 36.38 -21.38
N PHE A 718 21.87 35.84 -20.36
CA PHE A 718 20.60 36.33 -19.82
C PHE A 718 20.88 37.43 -18.80
N SER A 719 20.02 38.43 -18.78
CA SER A 719 20.14 39.51 -17.81
C SER A 719 19.84 39.03 -16.38
N PRO A 720 20.32 39.76 -15.36
CA PRO A 720 19.98 39.45 -13.97
C PRO A 720 18.46 39.45 -13.71
N LEU A 721 17.72 40.34 -14.37
CA LEU A 721 16.27 40.40 -14.25
C LEU A 721 15.59 39.13 -14.82
N LEU A 722 16.08 38.64 -15.96
CA LEU A 722 15.59 37.39 -16.54
C LEU A 722 15.87 36.19 -15.63
N TRP A 723 17.07 36.10 -15.06
CA TRP A 723 17.41 35.05 -14.08
C TRP A 723 16.48 35.09 -12.86
N ASN A 724 16.31 36.26 -12.25
CA ASN A 724 15.41 36.44 -11.10
C ASN A 724 13.97 36.05 -11.45
N PHE A 725 13.50 36.42 -12.64
CA PHE A 725 12.17 36.04 -13.09
C PHE A 725 12.05 34.53 -13.30
N MET A 726 13.04 33.90 -13.95
CA MET A 726 13.08 32.45 -14.17
C MET A 726 13.10 31.67 -12.85
N ASP A 727 13.88 32.11 -11.86
CA ASP A 727 13.94 31.51 -10.51
C ASP A 727 12.59 31.57 -9.77
N LEU A 728 11.75 32.57 -10.06
CA LEU A 728 10.42 32.70 -9.48
C LEU A 728 9.34 31.85 -10.16
N VAL A 729 9.56 31.45 -11.42
CA VAL A 729 8.54 30.75 -12.24
C VAL A 729 8.83 29.29 -12.51
N TYR A 730 10.07 28.83 -12.34
CA TYR A 730 10.48 27.44 -12.58
C TYR A 730 10.94 26.71 -11.33
N PRO A 731 10.69 25.39 -11.24
CA PRO A 731 9.81 24.61 -12.12
C PRO A 731 8.33 25.01 -11.92
N GLY A 732 7.49 24.80 -12.94
CA GLY A 732 6.04 25.10 -12.82
C GLY A 732 5.37 25.45 -14.14
N GLY A 733 4.10 25.86 -14.10
CA GLY A 733 3.20 26.02 -15.26
C GLY A 733 3.46 27.20 -16.21
N ILE A 734 4.65 27.80 -16.23
CA ILE A 734 5.01 28.94 -17.10
C ILE A 734 5.99 28.48 -18.18
N SER A 735 5.98 29.13 -19.35
CA SER A 735 6.96 28.94 -20.42
C SER A 735 7.50 30.29 -20.87
N CYS A 736 8.82 30.46 -20.82
CA CYS A 736 9.49 31.71 -21.12
C CYS A 736 10.10 31.67 -22.51
N ILE A 737 9.78 32.65 -23.35
CA ILE A 737 10.44 32.88 -24.63
C ILE A 737 11.60 33.84 -24.41
N VAL A 738 12.80 33.39 -24.79
CA VAL A 738 14.06 34.12 -24.62
C VAL A 738 14.79 34.23 -25.95
N GLN A 739 15.80 35.09 -26.01
CA GLN A 739 16.63 35.21 -27.21
C GLN A 739 17.39 33.91 -27.47
N LYS A 740 17.34 33.45 -28.73
CA LYS A 740 18.05 32.27 -29.21
C LYS A 740 19.53 32.61 -29.36
N GLY A 741 20.41 31.66 -29.02
CA GLY A 741 21.85 31.87 -29.19
C GLY A 741 22.67 30.60 -29.03
N GLU A 742 23.98 30.72 -29.26
CA GLU A 742 24.94 29.60 -29.27
C GLU A 742 24.97 28.78 -27.97
N TRP A 743 24.49 29.35 -26.85
CA TRP A 743 24.33 28.65 -25.58
C TRP A 743 23.43 27.40 -25.69
N LEU A 744 22.48 27.36 -26.63
CA LEU A 744 21.66 26.17 -26.89
C LEU A 744 22.48 24.97 -27.36
N LYS A 745 23.54 25.20 -28.15
CA LYS A 745 24.43 24.12 -28.59
C LYS A 745 25.18 23.52 -27.39
N LYS A 746 25.61 24.37 -26.45
CA LYS A 746 26.22 23.94 -25.18
C LYS A 746 25.23 23.21 -24.25
N LEU A 747 23.93 23.52 -24.35
CA LEU A 747 22.85 22.82 -23.64
C LEU A 747 22.58 21.41 -24.17
N GLY A 748 23.13 21.05 -25.33
CA GLY A 748 22.91 19.75 -25.94
C GLY A 748 21.71 19.71 -26.88
N VAL A 749 21.24 20.87 -27.37
CA VAL A 749 20.25 20.92 -28.47
C VAL A 749 20.84 20.40 -29.78
N GLY A 750 22.17 20.47 -29.94
CA GLY A 750 22.89 19.80 -31.03
C GLY A 750 22.36 20.15 -32.43
N PRO A 751 22.15 19.16 -33.31
CA PRO A 751 21.76 19.40 -34.71
C PRO A 751 20.35 19.99 -34.85
N ALA A 752 19.50 19.90 -33.83
CA ALA A 752 18.16 20.49 -33.87
C ALA A 752 18.14 22.02 -33.68
N TYR A 753 19.30 22.69 -33.58
CA TYR A 753 19.39 24.12 -33.36
C TYR A 753 18.50 24.93 -34.31
N GLU A 754 18.43 24.57 -35.59
CA GLU A 754 17.61 25.27 -36.58
C GLU A 754 16.12 24.87 -36.54
N THR A 755 15.81 23.68 -36.02
CA THR A 755 14.45 23.10 -36.03
C THR A 755 13.60 23.52 -34.82
N VAL A 756 14.24 23.94 -33.72
CA VAL A 756 13.54 24.40 -32.50
C VAL A 756 13.48 25.92 -32.40
N GLY A 757 12.39 26.44 -31.86
CA GLY A 757 12.16 27.89 -31.77
C GLY A 757 12.01 28.57 -33.14
N THR A 758 12.18 29.88 -33.13
CA THR A 758 12.28 30.73 -34.33
C THR A 758 13.75 30.98 -34.67
N ASN A 759 14.02 31.83 -35.66
CA ASN A 759 15.39 32.29 -35.94
C ASN A 759 15.99 33.09 -34.77
N ASP A 760 15.17 33.90 -34.09
CA ASP A 760 15.66 34.87 -33.09
C ASP A 760 15.33 34.49 -31.64
N SER A 761 14.37 33.58 -31.43
CA SER A 761 13.86 33.28 -30.08
C SER A 761 13.53 31.80 -29.88
N ILE A 762 13.66 31.34 -28.63
CA ILE A 762 13.35 29.97 -28.21
C ILE A 762 12.47 29.99 -26.96
N MET A 763 11.48 29.10 -26.90
CA MET A 763 10.67 28.88 -25.71
C MET A 763 11.27 27.78 -24.84
N ILE A 764 11.52 28.08 -23.58
CA ILE A 764 12.00 27.14 -22.56
C ILE A 764 10.82 26.70 -21.69
N ARG A 765 10.84 25.43 -21.26
CA ARG A 765 9.90 24.84 -20.32
C ARG A 765 10.66 24.03 -19.28
N VAL A 766 10.38 24.24 -17.99
CA VAL A 766 10.83 23.39 -16.87
C VAL A 766 9.61 22.86 -16.10
N PRO A 767 9.07 21.66 -16.46
CA PRO A 767 7.88 21.11 -15.83
C PRO A 767 8.10 20.78 -14.36
N ASP A 768 7.12 21.07 -13.50
CA ASP A 768 7.10 20.57 -12.12
C ASP A 768 6.57 19.13 -12.08
N HIS A 769 7.31 18.25 -12.76
CA HIS A 769 6.90 16.87 -12.96
C HIS A 769 8.10 15.93 -12.90
N THR A 770 8.22 15.18 -11.79
CA THR A 770 9.39 14.37 -11.45
C THR A 770 9.77 13.36 -12.53
N VAL A 771 8.78 12.70 -13.14
CA VAL A 771 9.00 11.70 -14.19
C VAL A 771 9.61 12.35 -15.43
N THR A 772 9.14 13.55 -15.80
CA THR A 772 9.59 14.29 -16.98
C THR A 772 10.96 14.92 -16.74
N ALA A 773 11.20 15.43 -15.54
CA ALA A 773 12.50 15.92 -15.12
C ALA A 773 13.56 14.80 -15.23
N HIS A 774 13.29 13.62 -14.67
CA HIS A 774 14.20 12.47 -14.78
C HIS A 774 14.38 11.98 -16.22
N LEU A 775 13.32 11.97 -17.03
CA LEU A 775 13.41 11.60 -18.44
C LEU A 775 14.33 12.56 -19.21
N THR A 776 14.20 13.85 -18.94
CA THR A 776 15.00 14.92 -19.55
C THR A 776 16.45 14.90 -19.03
N ASP A 777 16.68 14.53 -17.77
CA ASP A 777 18.04 14.30 -17.23
C ASP A 777 18.76 13.16 -17.96
N MET A 778 18.05 12.10 -18.33
CA MET A 778 18.65 10.96 -19.04
C MET A 778 18.93 11.25 -20.52
N THR A 779 18.03 11.98 -21.17
CA THR A 779 18.07 12.20 -22.63
C THR A 779 18.79 13.49 -23.04
N GLY A 780 18.82 14.48 -22.16
CA GLY A 780 19.15 15.87 -22.48
C GLY A 780 17.89 16.68 -22.83
N PRO A 781 18.03 17.90 -23.38
CA PRO A 781 16.88 18.74 -23.72
C PRO A 781 15.97 18.04 -24.73
N LEU A 782 14.67 18.05 -24.47
CA LEU A 782 13.64 17.46 -25.33
C LEU A 782 12.88 18.55 -26.08
N ALA A 783 12.63 18.34 -27.36
CA ALA A 783 11.75 19.19 -28.15
C ALA A 783 10.30 18.74 -27.91
N ILE A 784 9.44 19.63 -27.38
CA ILE A 784 8.09 19.26 -26.96
C ILE A 784 6.97 20.15 -27.50
N THR A 785 5.77 19.58 -27.60
CA THR A 785 4.50 20.28 -27.86
C THR A 785 3.35 19.46 -27.26
N SER A 786 2.14 20.01 -27.10
CA SER A 786 1.02 19.25 -26.54
C SER A 786 0.67 18.00 -27.37
N ALA A 787 0.23 16.92 -26.72
CA ALA A 787 -0.07 15.62 -27.32
C ALA A 787 -1.52 15.50 -27.80
N ASN A 788 -1.88 16.33 -28.77
CA ASN A 788 -3.18 16.40 -29.41
C ASN A 788 -3.00 16.78 -30.89
N PRO A 789 -3.89 16.32 -31.79
CA PRO A 789 -3.98 16.86 -33.14
C PRO A 789 -4.14 18.40 -33.12
N SER A 790 -3.56 19.08 -34.10
CA SER A 790 -3.59 20.55 -34.14
C SER A 790 -5.03 21.08 -34.23
N GLY A 791 -5.44 21.90 -33.26
CA GLY A 791 -6.78 22.49 -33.20
C GLY A 791 -7.77 21.77 -32.28
N GLU A 792 -7.43 20.57 -31.78
CA GLU A 792 -8.25 19.83 -30.83
C GLU A 792 -7.95 20.18 -29.36
N SER A 793 -8.83 19.73 -28.45
CA SER A 793 -8.62 19.81 -26.99
C SER A 793 -7.30 19.17 -26.56
N ASP A 794 -6.60 19.77 -25.60
CA ASP A 794 -5.39 19.19 -25.02
C ASP A 794 -5.67 17.81 -24.38
N SER A 795 -4.64 16.96 -24.36
CA SER A 795 -4.71 15.65 -23.72
C SER A 795 -4.21 15.73 -22.28
N THR A 796 -5.07 15.44 -21.31
CA THR A 796 -4.74 15.48 -19.87
C THR A 796 -4.54 14.08 -19.27
N HIS A 797 -4.73 13.03 -20.05
CA HIS A 797 -4.53 11.64 -19.65
C HIS A 797 -3.87 10.84 -20.78
N HIS A 798 -3.04 9.85 -20.45
CA HIS A 798 -2.37 9.00 -21.45
C HIS A 798 -3.37 8.30 -22.37
N ASP A 799 -4.52 7.82 -21.86
CA ASP A 799 -5.56 7.22 -22.71
C ASP A 799 -6.07 8.15 -23.82
N MET A 800 -6.08 9.46 -23.59
CA MET A 800 -6.46 10.43 -24.63
C MET A 800 -5.40 10.50 -25.73
N VAL A 801 -4.12 10.42 -25.36
CA VAL A 801 -3.00 10.37 -26.31
C VAL A 801 -3.04 9.07 -27.10
N ILE A 802 -3.25 7.94 -26.41
CA ILE A 802 -3.35 6.62 -27.03
C ILE A 802 -4.48 6.63 -28.06
N THR A 803 -5.68 7.01 -27.65
CA THR A 803 -6.87 6.98 -28.53
C THR A 803 -6.72 7.86 -29.77
N ARG A 804 -5.96 8.96 -29.68
CA ARG A 804 -5.86 9.96 -30.77
C ARG A 804 -4.60 9.81 -31.63
N LEU A 805 -3.51 9.32 -31.06
CA LEU A 805 -2.17 9.43 -31.65
C LEU A 805 -1.36 8.13 -31.61
N SER A 806 -1.83 7.03 -30.99
CA SER A 806 -1.04 5.78 -30.85
C SER A 806 -0.43 5.31 -32.15
N ASP A 807 -1.18 5.37 -33.25
CA ASP A 807 -0.77 4.79 -34.52
C ASP A 807 0.38 5.56 -35.19
N LYS A 808 0.66 6.76 -34.70
CA LYS A 808 1.68 7.67 -35.22
C LYS A 808 2.88 7.83 -34.27
N LEU A 809 2.85 7.19 -33.09
CA LEU A 809 3.87 7.32 -32.04
C LEU A 809 4.66 6.04 -31.82
N ASP A 810 5.90 6.18 -31.35
CA ASP A 810 6.74 5.05 -30.99
C ASP A 810 6.39 4.52 -29.59
N ALA A 811 6.02 5.43 -28.67
CA ALA A 811 5.55 5.06 -27.34
C ALA A 811 4.71 6.16 -26.66
N VAL A 812 3.93 5.77 -25.65
CA VAL A 812 3.26 6.70 -24.72
C VAL A 812 3.56 6.28 -23.28
N LEU A 813 4.21 7.16 -22.53
CA LEU A 813 4.53 6.95 -21.12
C LEU A 813 3.30 7.18 -20.24
N CYS A 814 2.72 6.10 -19.73
CA CYS A 814 1.47 6.14 -18.97
C CYS A 814 1.71 6.55 -17.51
N ASP A 815 1.10 7.66 -17.08
CA ASP A 815 1.29 8.28 -15.76
C ASP A 815 0.00 8.88 -15.19
N GLY A 816 -1.16 8.39 -15.62
CA GLY A 816 -2.45 8.89 -15.16
C GLY A 816 -2.80 10.27 -15.72
N TYR A 817 -3.43 11.11 -14.87
CA TYR A 817 -3.87 12.46 -15.19
C TYR A 817 -2.76 13.48 -14.93
N SER A 818 -2.66 14.49 -15.80
CA SER A 818 -1.89 15.71 -15.52
C SER A 818 -2.50 16.50 -14.35
N ASN A 819 -1.68 17.30 -13.66
CA ASN A 819 -2.13 18.09 -12.50
C ASN A 819 -3.06 19.24 -12.92
N GLU A 820 -2.83 19.82 -14.10
CA GLU A 820 -3.66 20.87 -14.68
C GLU A 820 -4.51 20.35 -15.85
N LEU A 821 -5.51 21.14 -16.26
CA LEU A 821 -6.39 20.81 -17.39
C LEU A 821 -6.02 21.56 -18.68
N VAL A 822 -5.17 22.58 -18.57
CA VAL A 822 -4.80 23.48 -19.66
C VAL A 822 -3.28 23.62 -19.72
N GLY A 823 -2.75 23.87 -20.92
CA GLY A 823 -1.31 24.06 -21.11
C GLY A 823 -0.72 25.25 -20.33
N SER A 824 0.61 25.30 -20.29
CA SER A 824 1.37 26.36 -19.61
C SER A 824 1.07 27.77 -20.13
N THR A 825 1.20 28.77 -19.27
CA THR A 825 1.13 30.18 -19.66
C THR A 825 2.41 30.60 -20.35
N VAL A 826 2.30 31.22 -21.54
CA VAL A 826 3.44 31.58 -22.38
C VAL A 826 3.76 33.06 -22.25
N VAL A 827 4.98 33.37 -21.79
CA VAL A 827 5.48 34.72 -21.55
C VAL A 827 6.65 35.00 -22.47
N ASN A 828 6.55 36.07 -23.25
CA ASN A 828 7.63 36.59 -24.04
C ASN A 828 8.52 37.52 -23.20
N CYS A 829 9.76 37.07 -22.98
CA CYS A 829 10.78 37.72 -22.18
C CYS A 829 11.93 38.29 -23.03
N THR A 830 11.82 38.35 -24.36
CA THR A 830 12.93 38.83 -25.24
C THR A 830 13.28 40.30 -25.03
N LYS A 831 12.37 41.08 -24.44
CA LYS A 831 12.50 42.52 -24.12
C LYS A 831 12.40 42.80 -22.61
N ILE A 832 12.68 41.79 -21.79
CA ILE A 832 12.53 41.90 -20.33
C ILE A 832 13.42 43.01 -19.74
N ASP A 833 14.56 43.29 -20.37
CA ASP A 833 15.50 44.35 -19.98
C ASP A 833 14.98 45.76 -20.23
N GLU A 834 14.04 45.92 -21.16
CA GLU A 834 13.29 47.16 -21.36
C GLU A 834 12.18 47.33 -20.29
N GLY A 835 12.08 46.40 -19.33
CA GLY A 835 11.04 46.37 -18.30
C GLY A 835 9.69 45.84 -18.81
N ILE A 836 9.69 45.15 -19.97
CA ILE A 836 8.49 44.71 -20.67
C ILE A 836 8.45 43.18 -20.78
N VAL A 837 7.37 42.56 -20.30
CA VAL A 837 7.00 41.16 -20.58
C VAL A 837 5.65 41.13 -21.29
N LYS A 838 5.51 40.28 -22.32
CA LYS A 838 4.25 40.14 -23.08
C LYS A 838 3.72 38.72 -22.95
N ILE A 839 2.49 38.57 -22.48
CA ILE A 839 1.83 37.27 -22.39
C ILE A 839 1.25 36.94 -23.78
N LEU A 840 1.69 35.84 -24.38
CA LEU A 840 1.24 35.41 -25.71
C LEU A 840 0.07 34.42 -25.63
N ARG A 841 -0.01 33.66 -24.53
CA ARG A 841 -1.10 32.74 -24.24
C ARG A 841 -1.27 32.65 -22.74
N GLU A 842 -2.46 32.95 -22.24
CA GLU A 842 -2.87 32.63 -20.88
C GLU A 842 -3.19 31.13 -20.76
N GLY A 843 -2.58 30.46 -19.79
CA GLY A 843 -2.71 29.02 -19.53
C GLY A 843 -3.11 28.75 -18.09
N CYS A 844 -2.54 27.73 -17.45
CA CYS A 844 -2.86 27.36 -16.06
C CYS A 844 -2.49 28.44 -15.03
N VAL A 845 -1.55 29.35 -15.35
CA VAL A 845 -1.18 30.46 -14.48
C VAL A 845 -1.81 31.76 -14.99
N PRO A 846 -2.69 32.42 -14.20
CA PRO A 846 -3.34 33.66 -14.61
C PRO A 846 -2.37 34.80 -14.90
N THR A 847 -2.74 35.66 -15.84
CA THR A 847 -1.97 36.85 -16.25
C THR A 847 -1.61 37.74 -15.06
N THR A 848 -2.54 37.95 -14.13
CA THR A 848 -2.36 38.77 -12.93
C THR A 848 -1.20 38.29 -12.05
N LYS A 849 -1.09 36.97 -11.86
CA LYS A 849 -0.03 36.35 -11.05
C LYS A 849 1.35 36.52 -11.71
N ILE A 850 1.41 36.45 -13.04
CA ILE A 850 2.67 36.64 -13.79
C ILE A 850 3.16 38.07 -13.65
N MET A 851 2.28 39.06 -13.79
CA MET A 851 2.65 40.47 -13.60
C MET A 851 3.14 40.73 -12.18
N GLN A 852 2.52 40.13 -11.15
CA GLN A 852 3.00 40.21 -9.77
C GLN A 852 4.41 39.61 -9.60
N LEU A 853 4.67 38.45 -10.19
CA LEU A 853 6.00 37.82 -10.16
C LEU A 853 7.05 38.65 -10.89
N PHE A 854 6.68 39.27 -12.00
CA PHE A 854 7.56 40.16 -12.75
C PHE A 854 7.92 41.43 -11.97
N GLU A 855 6.94 42.09 -11.35
CA GLU A 855 7.19 43.25 -10.49
C GLU A 855 8.03 42.86 -9.26
N ARG A 856 7.82 41.67 -8.70
CA ARG A 856 8.69 41.14 -7.65
C ARG A 856 10.13 40.94 -8.15
N ALA A 857 10.32 40.41 -9.35
CA ALA A 857 11.65 40.23 -9.94
C ALA A 857 12.39 41.56 -10.12
N LYS A 858 11.70 42.63 -10.54
CA LYS A 858 12.25 43.99 -10.62
C LYS A 858 12.70 44.52 -9.26
N ASN A 859 11.86 44.37 -8.24
CA ASN A 859 12.15 44.90 -6.91
C ASN A 859 13.37 44.23 -6.24
N THR A 860 13.61 42.95 -6.52
CA THR A 860 14.80 42.23 -6.03
C THR A 860 16.11 42.79 -6.61
N GLN A 861 16.06 43.46 -7.77
CA GLN A 861 17.24 44.06 -8.41
C GLN A 861 17.71 45.35 -7.72
N GLY A 862 16.85 45.99 -6.92
CA GLY A 862 17.15 47.24 -6.19
C GLY A 862 17.81 47.06 -4.82
N VAL A 863 18.16 45.83 -4.42
CA VAL A 863 18.68 45.49 -3.08
C VAL A 863 20.09 44.87 -3.15
N LEU A 864 20.75 44.87 -4.32
CA LEU A 864 22.12 44.37 -4.50
C LEU A 864 23.15 45.49 -4.63
#